data_AF-L7WHB5-F1
#
_entry.id   AF-L7WHB5-F1
#
_cell.length_a   1.000
_cell.length_b   1.000
_cell.length_c   1.000
_cell.angle_alpha   90.00
_cell.angle_beta   90.00
_cell.angle_gamma   90.00
#
_symmetry.space_group_name_H-M   'P 1'
#
loop_
_entity.id
_entity.type
_entity.pdbx_description
1 polymer ?
#
loop_
_entity_poly.entity_id
_entity_poly.type
_entity_poly.pdbx_seq_one_letter_code
_entity_poly.pdbx_strand_id
1 'polypeptide(L)'
;MIAEYFVFAKAELINTKLQNQLSMKSFILILVTLLSYNCYSQDPGLEIEINEMELMEEIGMEEVPLSEMKDKASYFTKGGKYGFVYPEGVFQDPIYDKISFGKETYIVKKGEKYGLTDLKGKEISKIEFDSIGGLYNGFIMKKNGHYGTFTIAGEPILPIQYKKILAFNKQMTFIKNNKNKIQLIFNKSLKIFKEDIEYVELYGNLAIMKSNGNYGVIKEQQVLPFVYDSISYGVSKSPAALRRMRKNKSYIFDQFNLRKNIKELILYKDDKKGIADDMGKIIYPPENDEISMRTSYKYYLVKKGTLNSIYFPISKKKTAFNIQRAYADGVGYVMAVKNGKTGVYDLQGNLIIPFLYDSSSSIRQVSSGLGFKVSKDKKEGIVDKEGNVLVPAIYDEVGSFYDSNFRDYVPVQSNGKTGVVSLDGKLIIPIEYEWIGVENDFFNVMTSKPERKFGIYDRLGELIVPVKYQFIAHTDTRNSSLTVLKSGDKSFNFLNEEKELIFKNIITTYGYVLKEDRLFNPLNSNGISQLYVQNNKGKYGLLNEFTGNLDVAIKYDSIIQKFETVDHTYYSIKKGKKYGLINDANEIILPFKYKDIDLDFISANPINGKGDKFSIVVRKGKKYGAVNLKNEVVIPFQYDYLKRLSYHKLFKAQKNEAYEIIGVNNEPIVKEKFDEIANFEIMETSYYSDKTTYRALTFKDGKMRVITNDGKFISNPVTMELHHGYTTFNELKETLVKALNSPENVLLKEFVDKIAPSQHILFYLKKNIFNDQSLSFTNIDYIKEKYLKELLRFKYSYWKPENGNGYNKSSLNKVNDYTIYNSNIVTNKRYIDHAFGNTKYMEKFLRNSIKVNGYWISTYFMKRGF
;
A
#
# COMPACT_ATOMS: atom_id res chain seq x y z
N MET A 1 -0.28 1.82 3.35
CA MET A 1 -1.17 2.79 2.68
C MET A 1 -0.85 4.17 3.23
N ILE A 2 -0.66 5.19 2.37
CA ILE A 2 0.03 6.48 2.61
C ILE A 2 1.57 6.38 2.53
N ALA A 3 2.11 5.83 1.43
CA ALA A 3 3.52 6.00 1.06
C ALA A 3 3.83 5.89 -0.45
N GLU A 4 2.83 5.88 -1.35
CA GLU A 4 3.07 5.58 -2.79
C GLU A 4 2.52 6.61 -3.79
N TYR A 5 2.26 7.86 -3.40
CA TYR A 5 1.72 8.88 -4.30
C TYR A 5 2.70 9.94 -4.81
N PHE A 6 4.03 9.75 -4.63
CA PHE A 6 5.01 10.83 -4.90
C PHE A 6 6.07 10.59 -6.00
N VAL A 7 5.87 9.64 -6.94
CA VAL A 7 6.92 9.33 -7.96
C VAL A 7 6.50 9.48 -9.44
N PHE A 8 5.30 9.98 -9.77
CA PHE A 8 4.92 10.19 -11.18
C PHE A 8 4.43 11.61 -11.49
N ALA A 9 5.36 12.58 -11.44
CA ALA A 9 5.16 13.90 -12.04
C ALA A 9 6.51 14.49 -12.52
N LYS A 10 7.20 13.79 -13.43
CA LYS A 10 8.39 14.34 -14.08
C LYS A 10 8.69 13.68 -15.43
N ALA A 11 7.81 13.85 -16.42
CA ALA A 11 8.13 13.80 -17.85
C ALA A 11 6.87 14.03 -18.69
N GLU A 12 6.69 15.25 -19.21
CA GLU A 12 6.23 15.55 -20.59
C GLU A 12 5.95 17.04 -20.69
N LEU A 13 6.93 17.78 -21.22
CA LEU A 13 6.77 19.19 -21.59
C LEU A 13 7.63 19.45 -22.81
N ILE A 14 7.19 18.97 -23.99
CA ILE A 14 7.69 19.41 -25.30
C ILE A 14 6.51 19.48 -26.29
N ASN A 15 6.26 20.70 -26.77
CA ASN A 15 5.49 21.11 -27.96
C ASN A 15 3.99 20.78 -28.05
N THR A 16 3.16 21.81 -27.80
CA THR A 16 2.61 22.61 -28.91
C THR A 16 2.08 23.97 -28.42
N LYS A 17 2.43 25.03 -29.15
CA LYS A 17 1.91 26.40 -29.04
C LYS A 17 0.44 26.43 -29.45
N LEU A 18 -0.47 26.84 -28.56
CA LEU A 18 -1.46 27.92 -28.73
C LEU A 18 -2.48 27.83 -27.58
N GLN A 19 -2.39 28.76 -26.64
CA GLN A 19 -3.48 29.53 -26.00
C GLN A 19 -3.03 30.00 -24.61
N ASN A 20 -2.37 31.16 -24.62
CA ASN A 20 -2.26 32.04 -23.47
C ASN A 20 -3.57 32.79 -23.32
N GLN A 21 -4.16 32.77 -22.12
CA GLN A 21 -4.57 33.94 -21.33
C GLN A 21 -5.55 33.49 -20.25
N LEU A 22 -5.08 32.89 -19.14
CA LEU A 22 -5.79 32.83 -17.84
C LEU A 22 -5.00 32.04 -16.77
N SER A 23 -3.71 32.34 -16.53
CA SER A 23 -3.02 31.76 -15.37
C SER A 23 -1.73 32.50 -15.01
N MET A 24 -1.87 33.68 -14.39
CA MET A 24 -0.81 34.21 -13.52
C MET A 24 -1.30 35.24 -12.50
N LYS A 25 -2.51 35.80 -12.68
CA LYS A 25 -3.15 36.66 -11.67
C LYS A 25 -3.81 35.86 -10.54
N SER A 26 -4.38 34.69 -10.82
CA SER A 26 -5.13 33.89 -9.84
C SER A 26 -4.24 33.22 -8.78
N PHE A 27 -3.00 32.86 -9.13
CA PHE A 27 -2.08 32.19 -8.20
C PHE A 27 -1.38 33.15 -7.22
N ILE A 28 -1.18 34.42 -7.61
CA ILE A 28 -0.67 35.47 -6.71
C ILE A 28 -1.79 36.02 -5.82
N LEU A 29 -3.04 36.05 -6.30
CA LEU A 29 -4.16 36.52 -5.50
C LEU A 29 -4.53 35.57 -4.35
N ILE A 30 -4.44 34.24 -4.55
CA ILE A 30 -4.74 33.23 -3.51
C ILE A 30 -3.65 33.16 -2.43
N LEU A 31 -2.37 33.34 -2.79
CA LEU A 31 -1.28 33.33 -1.81
C LEU A 31 -1.20 34.64 -0.98
N VAL A 32 -1.65 35.76 -1.54
CA VAL A 32 -1.73 37.06 -0.84
C VAL A 32 -2.99 37.18 0.02
N THR A 33 -4.10 36.54 -0.37
CA THR A 33 -5.34 36.52 0.45
C THR A 33 -5.24 35.59 1.67
N LEU A 34 -4.54 34.45 1.60
CA LEU A 34 -4.38 33.55 2.74
C LEU A 34 -3.43 34.09 3.85
N LEU A 35 -2.62 35.11 3.57
CA LEU A 35 -1.68 35.72 4.52
C LEU A 35 -2.11 37.10 5.05
N SER A 36 -3.30 37.60 4.68
CA SER A 36 -3.80 38.93 5.06
C SER A 36 -5.18 38.94 5.76
N TYR A 37 -5.71 37.77 6.14
CA TYR A 37 -6.88 37.67 7.03
C TYR A 37 -6.52 38.06 8.47
N ASN A 38 -6.32 39.35 8.71
CA ASN A 38 -6.63 40.02 9.96
C ASN A 38 -6.57 41.55 9.71
N CYS A 39 -7.71 42.20 9.94
CA CYS A 39 -7.89 43.64 10.07
C CYS A 39 -8.04 44.47 8.78
N TYR A 40 -9.01 44.16 7.91
CA TYR A 40 -9.69 45.18 7.09
C TYR A 40 -11.16 44.79 6.87
N SER A 41 -12.02 45.14 7.82
CA SER A 41 -13.47 45.30 7.58
C SER A 41 -14.02 46.36 8.53
N GLN A 42 -13.69 47.62 8.23
CA GLN A 42 -14.35 48.79 8.82
C GLN A 42 -15.02 49.65 7.75
N ASP A 43 -15.05 49.17 6.52
CA ASP A 43 -15.64 49.83 5.37
C ASP A 43 -16.72 48.90 4.80
N PRO A 44 -17.99 49.34 4.64
CA PRO A 44 -19.08 48.50 4.12
C PRO A 44 -18.95 48.15 2.63
N GLY A 45 -17.95 48.69 1.91
CA GLY A 45 -17.88 48.64 0.45
C GLY A 45 -16.99 47.57 -0.21
N LEU A 46 -16.54 46.53 0.50
CA LEU A 46 -15.85 45.39 -0.14
C LEU A 46 -16.77 44.18 -0.23
N GLU A 47 -17.65 44.20 -1.24
CA GLU A 47 -18.26 42.97 -1.76
C GLU A 47 -17.20 42.19 -2.52
N ILE A 48 -16.90 40.97 -2.06
CA ILE A 48 -16.16 39.99 -2.85
C ILE A 48 -17.22 39.12 -3.50
N GLU A 49 -17.48 39.34 -4.78
CA GLU A 49 -18.16 38.39 -5.65
C GLU A 49 -17.33 37.11 -5.70
N ILE A 50 -17.87 36.04 -5.10
CA ILE A 50 -17.44 34.68 -5.42
C ILE A 50 -18.29 34.28 -6.62
N ASN A 51 -17.65 34.20 -7.78
CA ASN A 51 -18.25 33.72 -9.01
C ASN A 51 -18.30 32.19 -8.94
N GLU A 52 -19.36 31.65 -8.35
CA GLU A 52 -19.77 30.25 -8.56
C GLU A 52 -20.64 30.19 -9.81
N MET A 53 -20.03 29.67 -10.87
CA MET A 53 -20.61 29.44 -12.18
C MET A 53 -21.58 28.25 -12.10
N GLU A 54 -22.85 28.53 -12.40
CA GLU A 54 -23.91 27.64 -12.92
C GLU A 54 -23.80 26.12 -12.67
N LEU A 55 -24.63 25.62 -11.76
CA LEU A 55 -25.58 24.52 -12.03
C LEU A 55 -26.62 24.47 -10.91
N MET A 56 -27.79 23.87 -11.19
CA MET A 56 -28.94 23.62 -10.30
C MET A 56 -30.11 24.62 -10.45
N GLU A 57 -30.69 24.65 -11.65
CA GLU A 57 -32.15 24.70 -11.75
C GLU A 57 -32.69 23.31 -11.41
N GLU A 58 -33.70 23.28 -10.54
CA GLU A 58 -34.52 22.14 -10.09
C GLU A 58 -33.79 20.85 -9.67
N ILE A 59 -33.79 20.58 -8.35
CA ILE A 59 -34.29 19.35 -7.71
C ILE A 59 -33.93 19.41 -6.21
N GLY A 60 -34.92 19.08 -5.37
CA GLY A 60 -34.79 18.19 -4.21
C GLY A 60 -33.73 18.47 -3.14
N MET A 61 -34.22 18.56 -1.89
CA MET A 61 -33.49 18.32 -0.64
C MET A 61 -32.18 17.52 -0.81
N GLU A 62 -31.04 18.11 -0.50
CA GLU A 62 -29.85 17.34 -0.13
C GLU A 62 -29.63 17.45 1.38
N GLU A 63 -29.77 16.31 2.05
CA GLU A 63 -29.42 16.09 3.45
C GLU A 63 -27.90 16.24 3.64
N VAL A 64 -27.49 17.13 4.55
CA VAL A 64 -26.15 17.10 5.13
C VAL A 64 -26.06 15.85 6.04
N PRO A 65 -25.00 15.02 5.96
CA PRO A 65 -24.92 13.79 6.74
C PRO A 65 -25.09 14.03 8.25
N LEU A 66 -26.09 13.38 8.85
CA LEU A 66 -26.49 13.47 10.27
C LEU A 66 -25.39 13.12 11.30
N SER A 67 -24.25 12.56 10.88
CA SER A 67 -23.22 12.06 11.79
C SER A 67 -22.35 13.14 12.44
N GLU A 68 -22.41 14.41 11.99
CA GLU A 68 -21.64 15.53 12.59
C GLU A 68 -22.51 16.57 13.34
N MET A 69 -23.84 16.37 13.46
CA MET A 69 -24.79 17.43 13.83
C MET A 69 -25.83 17.09 14.91
N LYS A 70 -25.46 16.36 15.98
CA LYS A 70 -26.45 16.07 17.04
C LYS A 70 -26.86 17.26 17.92
N ASP A 71 -26.14 18.38 17.90
CA ASP A 71 -26.29 19.47 18.90
C ASP A 71 -26.33 20.92 18.34
N LYS A 72 -26.45 21.13 17.02
CA LYS A 72 -26.39 22.48 16.40
C LYS A 72 -27.64 22.77 15.55
N ALA A 73 -28.11 24.01 15.56
CA ALA A 73 -29.16 24.49 14.67
C ALA A 73 -28.61 24.74 13.27
N SER A 74 -29.33 24.30 12.24
CA SER A 74 -29.11 24.67 10.83
C SER A 74 -29.95 25.91 10.48
N TYR A 75 -29.79 26.49 9.30
CA TYR A 75 -30.67 27.57 8.83
C TYR A 75 -31.21 27.32 7.43
N PHE A 76 -32.39 27.87 7.15
CA PHE A 76 -33.10 27.75 5.88
C PHE A 76 -33.57 29.12 5.40
N THR A 77 -33.90 29.23 4.12
CA THR A 77 -34.44 30.44 3.50
C THR A 77 -35.86 30.21 2.99
N LYS A 78 -36.76 31.16 3.26
CA LYS A 78 -38.15 31.16 2.74
C LYS A 78 -38.64 32.60 2.59
N GLY A 79 -39.11 32.96 1.41
CA GLY A 79 -39.57 34.33 1.10
C GLY A 79 -38.47 35.39 1.19
N GLY A 80 -37.22 35.03 0.90
CA GLY A 80 -36.06 35.95 0.98
C GLY A 80 -35.56 36.25 2.40
N LYS A 81 -36.12 35.59 3.42
CA LYS A 81 -35.68 35.68 4.81
C LYS A 81 -35.12 34.35 5.30
N TYR A 82 -34.28 34.39 6.32
CA TYR A 82 -33.61 33.26 6.95
C TYR A 82 -34.25 32.91 8.30
N GLY A 83 -34.37 31.62 8.61
CA GLY A 83 -34.81 31.08 9.91
C GLY A 83 -33.94 29.88 10.33
N PHE A 84 -33.95 29.53 11.62
CA PHE A 84 -33.24 28.35 12.13
C PHE A 84 -34.09 27.07 12.04
N VAL A 85 -33.42 25.94 11.83
CA VAL A 85 -33.93 24.58 12.01
C VAL A 85 -33.19 23.95 13.18
N TYR A 86 -33.89 23.63 14.26
CA TYR A 86 -33.29 23.06 15.45
C TYR A 86 -33.11 21.53 15.32
N PRO A 87 -32.18 20.90 16.06
CA PRO A 87 -31.93 19.46 16.00
C PRO A 87 -33.18 18.57 16.18
N GLU A 88 -34.19 19.06 16.92
CA GLU A 88 -35.48 18.40 17.17
C GLU A 88 -36.44 18.47 15.96
N GLY A 89 -36.01 19.00 14.81
CA GLY A 89 -36.86 19.19 13.63
C GLY A 89 -37.82 20.38 13.72
N VAL A 90 -37.66 21.24 14.74
CA VAL A 90 -38.48 22.45 14.93
C VAL A 90 -37.94 23.58 14.04
N PHE A 91 -38.84 24.22 13.30
CA PHE A 91 -38.51 25.36 12.43
C PHE A 91 -38.89 26.67 13.12
N GLN A 92 -37.95 27.62 13.16
CA GLN A 92 -38.24 29.01 13.49
C GLN A 92 -38.74 29.72 12.23
N ASP A 93 -39.75 30.59 12.37
CA ASP A 93 -40.16 31.45 11.27
C ASP A 93 -38.98 32.26 10.71
N PRO A 94 -38.87 32.41 9.37
CA PRO A 94 -37.77 33.11 8.75
C PRO A 94 -37.90 34.63 8.98
N ILE A 95 -37.22 35.12 10.01
CA ILE A 95 -37.29 36.53 10.46
C ILE A 95 -36.04 37.36 10.18
N TYR A 96 -34.95 36.72 9.76
CA TYR A 96 -33.65 37.37 9.55
C TYR A 96 -33.42 37.71 8.09
N ASP A 97 -32.77 38.84 7.82
CA ASP A 97 -32.31 39.22 6.48
C ASP A 97 -31.09 38.41 6.06
N LYS A 98 -30.24 38.01 7.02
CA LYS A 98 -29.06 37.18 6.77
C LYS A 98 -28.64 36.45 8.05
N ILE A 99 -28.20 35.20 7.91
CA ILE A 99 -27.49 34.46 8.94
C ILE A 99 -26.10 34.14 8.38
N SER A 100 -25.05 34.38 9.17
CA SER A 100 -23.67 34.10 8.79
C SER A 100 -22.93 33.44 9.94
N PHE A 101 -21.93 32.61 9.62
CA PHE A 101 -21.18 31.88 10.64
C PHE A 101 -20.17 32.81 11.33
N GLY A 102 -20.27 32.91 12.66
CA GLY A 102 -19.33 33.60 13.54
C GLY A 102 -18.36 32.63 14.20
N LYS A 103 -17.57 33.12 15.17
CA LYS A 103 -16.67 32.24 15.95
C LYS A 103 -17.47 31.50 17.02
N GLU A 104 -17.84 30.26 16.73
CA GLU A 104 -18.67 29.41 17.61
C GLU A 104 -20.06 30.00 17.92
N THR A 105 -20.57 30.83 17.01
CA THR A 105 -21.86 31.53 17.08
C THR A 105 -22.41 31.72 15.66
N TYR A 106 -23.68 32.15 15.54
CA TYR A 106 -24.18 32.77 14.32
C TYR A 106 -24.29 34.29 14.50
N ILE A 107 -23.94 35.03 13.45
CA ILE A 107 -24.21 36.47 13.33
C ILE A 107 -25.50 36.62 12.52
N VAL A 108 -26.52 37.20 13.15
CA VAL A 108 -27.85 37.41 12.55
C VAL A 108 -28.05 38.89 12.20
N LYS A 109 -28.60 39.16 11.01
CA LYS A 109 -28.95 40.52 10.54
C LYS A 109 -30.47 40.66 10.46
N LYS A 110 -31.01 41.76 10.98
CA LYS A 110 -32.41 42.17 10.79
C LYS A 110 -32.47 43.69 10.56
N GLY A 111 -32.99 44.12 9.42
CA GLY A 111 -32.82 45.48 8.91
C GLY A 111 -31.34 45.85 8.78
N GLU A 112 -30.97 47.05 9.22
CA GLU A 112 -29.59 47.54 9.23
C GLU A 112 -28.79 47.15 10.49
N LYS A 113 -29.33 46.24 11.32
CA LYS A 113 -28.74 45.89 12.62
C LYS A 113 -28.36 44.42 12.70
N TYR A 114 -27.36 44.16 13.53
CA TYR A 114 -26.75 42.84 13.75
C TYR A 114 -26.89 42.40 15.21
N GLY A 115 -26.99 41.09 15.42
CA GLY A 115 -26.97 40.43 16.72
C GLY A 115 -26.25 39.07 16.66
N LEU A 116 -26.19 38.36 17.79
CA LEU A 116 -25.54 37.05 17.92
C LEU A 116 -26.50 36.01 18.47
N THR A 117 -26.36 34.78 17.97
CA THR A 117 -26.95 33.58 18.58
C THR A 117 -25.88 32.52 18.79
N ASP A 118 -26.09 31.60 19.73
CA ASP A 118 -25.22 30.42 19.87
C ASP A 118 -25.42 29.44 18.70
N LEU A 119 -24.61 28.38 18.64
CA LEU A 119 -24.76 27.36 17.60
C LEU A 119 -26.06 26.55 17.70
N LYS A 120 -26.87 26.74 18.75
CA LYS A 120 -28.21 26.18 18.92
C LYS A 120 -29.30 27.17 18.50
N GLY A 121 -28.94 28.35 18.00
CA GLY A 121 -29.89 29.38 17.58
C GLY A 121 -30.51 30.18 18.73
N LYS A 122 -30.00 30.05 19.96
CA LYS A 122 -30.42 30.86 21.13
C LYS A 122 -29.75 32.22 21.11
N GLU A 123 -30.50 33.28 21.37
CA GLU A 123 -29.97 34.65 21.41
C GLU A 123 -28.84 34.79 22.46
N ILE A 124 -27.68 35.26 22.00
CA ILE A 124 -26.55 35.71 22.82
C ILE A 124 -26.60 37.22 22.99
N SER A 125 -26.99 37.96 21.95
CA SER A 125 -27.09 39.42 22.00
C SER A 125 -28.28 39.93 21.20
N LYS A 126 -28.88 41.02 21.69
CA LYS A 126 -29.92 41.76 20.98
C LYS A 126 -29.42 42.25 19.61
N ILE A 127 -30.36 42.40 18.67
CA ILE A 127 -30.09 42.90 17.32
C ILE A 127 -30.10 44.43 17.33
N GLU A 128 -29.00 45.02 17.79
CA GLU A 128 -28.88 46.48 17.97
C GLU A 128 -27.55 47.06 17.49
N PHE A 129 -26.64 46.22 17.00
CA PHE A 129 -25.30 46.63 16.59
C PHE A 129 -25.28 47.08 15.13
N ASP A 130 -24.52 48.14 14.85
CA ASP A 130 -24.27 48.63 13.50
C ASP A 130 -23.39 47.65 12.71
N SER A 131 -22.46 46.96 13.38
CA SER A 131 -21.66 45.88 12.81
C SER A 131 -21.07 44.99 13.89
N ILE A 132 -20.78 43.74 13.52
CA ILE A 132 -20.11 42.75 14.37
C ILE A 132 -18.97 42.12 13.58
N GLY A 133 -17.74 42.26 14.09
CA GLY A 133 -16.54 41.63 13.54
C GLY A 133 -16.05 40.50 14.44
N GLY A 134 -15.87 39.30 13.88
CA GLY A 134 -15.36 38.13 14.61
C GLY A 134 -13.83 38.11 14.69
N LEU A 135 -13.29 37.86 15.89
CA LEU A 135 -11.88 37.55 16.15
C LEU A 135 -11.77 36.24 16.92
N TYR A 136 -10.57 35.63 16.93
CA TYR A 136 -10.38 34.33 17.58
C TYR A 136 -10.74 34.32 19.08
N ASN A 137 -10.61 35.47 19.76
CA ASN A 137 -10.83 35.61 21.20
C ASN A 137 -12.17 36.28 21.56
N GLY A 138 -13.06 36.53 20.59
CA GLY A 138 -14.37 37.18 20.82
C GLY A 138 -14.79 38.10 19.67
N PHE A 139 -15.63 39.09 19.97
CA PHE A 139 -16.21 40.01 18.97
C PHE A 139 -15.77 41.45 19.18
N ILE A 140 -15.61 42.19 18.08
CA ILE A 140 -15.62 43.65 18.08
C ILE A 140 -17.02 44.07 17.63
N MET A 141 -17.75 44.77 18.48
CA MET A 141 -19.11 45.23 18.17
C MET A 141 -19.14 46.75 18.04
N LYS A 142 -19.86 47.25 17.04
CA LYS A 142 -20.06 48.67 16.77
C LYS A 142 -21.50 49.07 17.10
N LYS A 143 -21.68 50.14 17.87
CA LYS A 143 -22.99 50.76 18.13
C LYS A 143 -22.83 52.28 18.19
N ASN A 144 -23.69 53.01 17.48
CA ASN A 144 -23.68 54.47 17.39
C ASN A 144 -22.29 55.02 17.03
N GLY A 145 -21.61 54.39 16.07
CA GLY A 145 -20.28 54.83 15.60
C GLY A 145 -19.09 54.51 16.52
N HIS A 146 -19.33 53.91 17.69
CA HIS A 146 -18.30 53.52 18.65
C HIS A 146 -18.16 52.00 18.71
N TYR A 147 -16.98 51.52 19.12
CA TYR A 147 -16.61 50.12 19.19
C TYR A 147 -16.34 49.68 20.64
N GLY A 148 -16.68 48.44 20.94
CA GLY A 148 -16.31 47.70 22.15
C GLY A 148 -15.87 46.28 21.81
N THR A 149 -15.30 45.57 22.78
CA THR A 149 -14.91 44.15 22.63
C THR A 149 -15.71 43.28 23.58
N PHE A 150 -16.03 42.07 23.11
CA PHE A 150 -16.93 41.15 23.79
C PHE A 150 -16.36 39.73 23.75
N THR A 151 -16.67 38.91 24.75
CA THR A 151 -16.32 37.48 24.77
C THR A 151 -17.13 36.73 23.71
N ILE A 152 -16.79 35.46 23.46
CA ILE A 152 -17.58 34.59 22.57
C ILE A 152 -19.01 34.41 23.11
N ALA A 153 -19.19 34.47 24.43
CA ALA A 153 -20.47 34.42 25.10
C ALA A 153 -21.25 35.76 25.06
N GLY A 154 -20.74 36.78 24.36
CA GLY A 154 -21.38 38.09 24.25
C GLY A 154 -21.23 39.00 25.48
N GLU A 155 -20.36 38.64 26.44
CA GLU A 155 -20.11 39.47 27.63
C GLU A 155 -19.14 40.61 27.29
N PRO A 156 -19.35 41.84 27.77
CA PRO A 156 -18.45 42.96 27.49
C PRO A 156 -17.08 42.76 28.15
N ILE A 157 -16.02 42.81 27.33
CA ILE A 157 -14.61 42.89 27.78
C ILE A 157 -14.20 44.36 27.88
N LEU A 158 -14.54 45.15 26.87
CA LEU A 158 -14.29 46.58 26.81
C LEU A 158 -15.56 47.29 26.34
N PRO A 159 -16.07 48.29 27.07
CA PRO A 159 -17.35 48.94 26.77
C PRO A 159 -17.32 49.67 25.41
N ILE A 160 -18.50 49.85 24.80
CA ILE A 160 -18.66 50.52 23.51
C ILE A 160 -18.50 52.04 23.69
N GLN A 161 -17.27 52.53 23.57
CA GLN A 161 -16.94 53.96 23.66
C GLN A 161 -15.73 54.38 22.81
N TYR A 162 -15.13 53.43 22.08
CA TYR A 162 -13.87 53.67 21.38
C TYR A 162 -14.10 53.91 19.90
N LYS A 163 -13.44 54.91 19.31
CA LYS A 163 -13.60 55.20 17.86
C LYS A 163 -13.02 54.11 16.97
N LYS A 164 -12.02 53.37 17.43
CA LYS A 164 -11.39 52.29 16.67
C LYS A 164 -10.66 51.30 17.58
N ILE A 165 -10.98 50.02 17.41
CA ILE A 165 -10.26 48.89 18.01
C ILE A 165 -9.42 48.24 16.92
N LEU A 166 -8.15 47.98 17.22
CA LEU A 166 -7.17 47.43 16.28
C LEU A 166 -7.01 45.92 16.48
N ALA A 167 -6.90 45.48 17.73
CA ALA A 167 -6.83 44.07 18.10
C ALA A 167 -7.06 43.88 19.60
N PHE A 168 -7.41 42.67 20.02
CA PHE A 168 -7.51 42.34 21.43
C PHE A 168 -7.27 40.85 21.69
N ASN A 169 -6.88 40.53 22.92
CA ASN A 169 -7.01 39.20 23.51
C ASN A 169 -7.79 39.32 24.81
N LYS A 170 -7.87 38.25 25.62
CA LYS A 170 -8.61 38.29 26.89
C LYS A 170 -8.07 39.34 27.87
N GLN A 171 -6.77 39.63 27.84
CA GLN A 171 -6.08 40.45 28.84
C GLN A 171 -5.94 41.91 28.43
N MET A 172 -5.86 42.20 27.14
CA MET A 172 -5.55 43.55 26.67
C MET A 172 -6.17 43.87 25.31
N THR A 173 -6.45 45.16 25.10
CA THR A 173 -7.04 45.71 23.87
C THR A 173 -6.20 46.88 23.35
N PHE A 174 -5.90 46.85 22.05
CA PHE A 174 -5.22 47.92 21.34
C PHE A 174 -6.24 48.79 20.61
N ILE A 175 -6.21 50.09 20.89
CA ILE A 175 -7.12 51.08 20.30
C ILE A 175 -6.34 52.15 19.54
N LYS A 176 -7.04 52.89 18.67
CA LYS A 176 -6.56 54.15 18.13
C LYS A 176 -7.27 55.30 18.83
N ASN A 177 -6.52 56.16 19.50
CA ASN A 177 -7.09 57.31 20.19
C ASN A 177 -7.42 58.46 19.23
N ASN A 178 -8.04 59.53 19.73
CA ASN A 178 -8.45 60.70 18.94
C ASN A 178 -7.29 61.41 18.22
N LYS A 179 -6.04 61.24 18.68
CA LYS A 179 -4.82 61.78 18.07
C LYS A 179 -4.20 60.80 17.08
N ASN A 180 -4.93 59.76 16.67
CA ASN A 180 -4.47 58.72 15.77
C ASN A 180 -3.29 57.89 16.33
N LYS A 181 -2.97 57.99 17.64
CA LYS A 181 -1.93 57.21 18.31
C LYS A 181 -2.49 55.87 18.80
N ILE A 182 -1.67 54.82 18.75
CA ILE A 182 -2.02 53.51 19.29
C ILE A 182 -1.86 53.52 20.81
N GLN A 183 -2.85 53.00 21.53
CA GLN A 183 -2.81 52.81 22.97
C GLN A 183 -3.19 51.38 23.33
N LEU A 184 -2.56 50.87 24.38
CA LEU A 184 -2.91 49.58 24.98
C LEU A 184 -3.73 49.81 26.26
N ILE A 185 -4.84 49.10 26.37
CA ILE A 185 -5.70 49.06 27.56
C ILE A 185 -5.62 47.66 28.15
N PHE A 186 -5.35 47.55 29.45
CA PHE A 186 -5.50 46.30 30.17
C PHE A 186 -6.99 46.06 30.45
N ASN A 187 -7.56 44.99 29.91
CA ASN A 187 -9.01 44.77 29.92
C ASN A 187 -9.56 44.67 31.35
N LYS A 188 -8.81 44.04 32.26
CA LYS A 188 -9.25 43.88 33.66
C LYS A 188 -9.21 45.19 34.46
N SER A 189 -8.15 45.98 34.31
CA SER A 189 -7.97 47.21 35.12
C SER A 189 -8.50 48.47 34.45
N LEU A 190 -8.80 48.40 33.15
CA LEU A 190 -9.13 49.52 32.27
C LEU A 190 -8.07 50.64 32.25
N LYS A 191 -6.87 50.38 32.76
CA LYS A 191 -5.74 51.32 32.75
C LYS A 191 -5.07 51.31 31.38
N ILE A 192 -4.64 52.49 30.95
CA ILE A 192 -3.86 52.69 29.73
C ILE A 192 -2.38 52.46 30.05
N PHE A 193 -1.71 51.67 29.23
CA PHE A 193 -0.26 51.51 29.26
C PHE A 193 0.41 52.84 28.84
N LYS A 194 1.34 53.33 29.64
CA LYS A 194 1.82 54.73 29.57
C LYS A 194 2.95 54.97 28.57
N GLU A 195 3.67 53.93 28.14
CA GLU A 195 4.81 54.09 27.24
C GLU A 195 4.38 54.06 25.76
N ASP A 196 5.17 54.72 24.91
CA ASP A 196 4.91 54.74 23.46
C ASP A 196 5.14 53.36 22.85
N ILE A 197 4.23 52.95 21.96
CA ILE A 197 4.23 51.62 21.35
C ILE A 197 4.80 51.71 19.94
N GLU A 198 6.01 51.18 19.75
CA GLU A 198 6.67 51.13 18.44
C GLU A 198 6.30 49.89 17.63
N TYR A 199 6.10 48.76 18.31
CA TYR A 199 5.83 47.47 17.69
C TYR A 199 5.05 46.56 18.64
N VAL A 200 4.13 45.77 18.09
CA VAL A 200 3.35 44.78 18.82
C VAL A 200 3.26 43.47 18.04
N GLU A 201 3.53 42.38 18.75
CA GLU A 201 3.17 41.03 18.35
C GLU A 201 2.26 40.42 19.42
N LEU A 202 0.99 40.20 19.05
CA LEU A 202 -0.06 39.81 20.00
C LEU A 202 -0.38 38.31 19.89
N TYR A 203 -0.33 37.65 21.05
CA TYR A 203 -0.65 36.24 21.25
C TYR A 203 -1.89 36.05 22.12
N GLY A 204 -2.36 34.81 22.28
CA GLY A 204 -3.55 34.52 23.08
C GLY A 204 -3.41 34.90 24.55
N ASN A 205 -2.21 34.73 25.13
CA ASN A 205 -1.94 34.93 26.56
C ASN A 205 -0.96 36.07 26.90
N LEU A 206 -0.30 36.70 25.92
CA LEU A 206 0.67 37.79 26.13
C LEU A 206 0.87 38.64 24.87
N ALA A 207 1.59 39.75 25.00
CA ALA A 207 2.10 40.55 23.89
C ALA A 207 3.61 40.74 24.02
N ILE A 208 4.34 40.51 22.93
CA ILE A 208 5.73 40.95 22.80
C ILE A 208 5.68 42.36 22.21
N MET A 209 6.22 43.33 22.93
CA MET A 209 6.13 44.74 22.56
C MET A 209 7.50 45.38 22.47
N LYS A 210 7.61 46.41 21.62
CA LYS A 210 8.78 47.29 21.59
C LYS A 210 8.38 48.68 22.05
N SER A 211 9.15 49.21 22.99
CA SER A 211 9.03 50.58 23.49
C SER A 211 10.42 51.12 23.80
N ASN A 212 10.66 52.41 23.53
CA ASN A 212 11.95 53.08 23.74
C ASN A 212 13.13 52.32 23.12
N GLY A 213 12.95 51.78 21.92
CA GLY A 213 13.98 51.03 21.19
C GLY A 213 14.19 49.57 21.61
N ASN A 214 13.64 49.12 22.75
CA ASN A 214 13.86 47.78 23.30
C ASN A 214 12.59 46.95 23.37
N TYR A 215 12.73 45.63 23.45
CA TYR A 215 11.63 44.68 23.57
C TYR A 215 11.37 44.29 25.03
N GLY A 216 10.10 44.12 25.36
CA GLY A 216 9.57 43.63 26.63
C GLY A 216 8.34 42.74 26.40
N VAL A 217 7.79 42.19 27.48
CA VAL A 217 6.58 41.35 27.42
C VAL A 217 5.53 41.86 28.38
N ILE A 218 4.33 41.98 27.85
CA ILE A 218 3.14 42.48 28.54
C ILE A 218 2.08 41.38 28.61
N LYS A 219 1.41 41.27 29.76
CA LYS A 219 0.18 40.47 30.01
C LYS A 219 -0.89 41.41 30.57
N GLU A 220 -1.41 41.13 31.76
CA GLU A 220 -2.22 42.09 32.56
C GLU A 220 -1.36 43.22 33.17
N GLN A 221 -0.05 43.08 33.08
CA GLN A 221 0.98 44.04 33.47
C GLN A 221 2.27 43.73 32.70
N GLN A 222 3.30 44.57 32.85
CA GLN A 222 4.63 44.24 32.36
C GLN A 222 5.21 43.04 33.13
N VAL A 223 5.55 41.97 32.42
CA VAL A 223 6.16 40.75 32.99
C VAL A 223 7.64 40.60 32.61
N LEU A 224 8.06 41.19 31.48
CA LEU A 224 9.48 41.37 31.16
C LEU A 224 9.74 42.84 30.80
N PRO A 225 10.80 43.46 31.36
CA PRO A 225 11.11 44.85 31.10
C PRO A 225 11.60 45.09 29.66
N PHE A 226 11.43 46.32 29.17
CA PHE A 226 11.90 46.76 27.85
C PHE A 226 13.41 46.99 27.82
N VAL A 227 14.19 45.89 27.89
CA VAL A 227 15.67 45.91 27.94
C VAL A 227 16.32 44.91 26.98
N TYR A 228 15.52 44.20 26.18
CA TYR A 228 16.00 43.15 25.30
C TYR A 228 16.10 43.65 23.86
N ASP A 229 17.17 43.26 23.16
CA ASP A 229 17.37 43.56 21.74
C ASP A 229 16.26 42.97 20.85
N SER A 230 15.77 41.81 21.24
CA SER A 230 14.59 41.15 20.68
C SER A 230 14.10 40.04 21.59
N ILE A 231 12.82 39.69 21.46
CA ILE A 231 12.22 38.53 22.10
C ILE A 231 11.50 37.73 21.02
N SER A 232 11.63 36.40 21.04
CA SER A 232 10.92 35.51 20.13
C SER A 232 10.27 34.34 20.87
N TYR A 233 9.28 33.74 20.21
CA TYR A 233 8.80 32.42 20.53
C TYR A 233 9.41 31.41 19.54
N GLY A 234 10.05 30.35 20.07
CA GLY A 234 10.79 29.37 19.27
C GLY A 234 12.11 29.92 18.69
N VAL A 235 12.86 29.05 17.99
CA VAL A 235 14.25 29.31 17.55
C VAL A 235 14.37 29.63 16.04
N SER A 236 13.25 29.72 15.31
CA SER A 236 13.27 29.62 13.84
C SER A 236 13.79 30.84 13.06
N LYS A 237 14.20 31.94 13.70
CA LYS A 237 14.68 33.13 12.99
C LYS A 237 15.85 33.79 13.71
N SER A 238 16.93 34.07 12.98
CA SER A 238 18.06 34.86 13.53
C SER A 238 17.61 36.28 13.87
N PRO A 239 18.23 36.96 14.86
CA PRO A 239 17.91 38.35 15.19
C PRO A 239 17.96 39.28 13.97
N ALA A 240 18.92 39.07 13.07
CA ALA A 240 19.04 39.81 11.81
C ALA A 240 17.89 39.53 10.82
N ALA A 241 17.35 38.31 10.78
CA ALA A 241 16.19 37.95 9.96
C ALA A 241 14.89 38.54 10.54
N LEU A 242 14.72 38.52 11.87
CA LEU A 242 13.61 39.19 12.55
C LEU A 242 13.65 40.70 12.33
N ARG A 243 14.84 41.32 12.49
CA ARG A 243 15.05 42.74 12.20
C ARG A 243 14.75 43.07 10.74
N ARG A 244 15.25 42.30 9.76
CA ARG A 244 14.97 42.53 8.32
C ARG A 244 13.51 42.37 7.94
N MET A 245 12.82 41.33 8.43
CA MET A 245 11.38 41.16 8.18
C MET A 245 10.55 42.32 8.73
N ARG A 246 10.95 42.86 9.89
CA ARG A 246 10.25 43.96 10.57
C ARG A 246 10.60 45.35 10.01
N LYS A 247 11.78 45.51 9.40
CA LYS A 247 12.24 46.79 8.81
C LYS A 247 11.51 47.17 7.52
N ASN A 248 10.95 46.19 6.80
CA ASN A 248 10.25 46.39 5.51
C ASN A 248 8.72 46.53 5.65
N LYS A 249 8.19 46.69 6.86
CA LYS A 249 6.73 46.81 7.09
C LYS A 249 6.39 48.16 7.71
N SER A 250 5.47 48.89 7.09
CA SER A 250 4.98 50.20 7.54
C SER A 250 3.95 50.13 8.69
N TYR A 251 3.70 48.94 9.25
CA TYR A 251 2.63 48.71 10.21
C TYR A 251 3.15 48.40 11.62
N ILE A 252 2.52 48.99 12.64
CA ILE A 252 2.84 48.76 14.07
C ILE A 252 2.46 47.33 14.51
N PHE A 253 1.55 46.66 13.79
CA PHE A 253 1.19 45.25 14.01
C PHE A 253 1.78 44.38 12.90
N ASP A 254 2.56 43.37 13.30
CA ASP A 254 3.28 42.51 12.35
C ASP A 254 2.59 41.15 12.17
N GLN A 255 2.06 40.57 13.25
CA GLN A 255 1.32 39.30 13.26
C GLN A 255 0.33 39.22 14.43
N PHE A 256 -0.87 38.68 14.16
CA PHE A 256 -1.84 38.30 15.19
C PHE A 256 -1.91 36.78 15.29
N ASN A 257 -1.19 36.20 16.25
CA ASN A 257 -1.21 34.76 16.53
C ASN A 257 -2.10 34.46 17.74
N LEU A 258 -3.34 34.97 17.70
CA LEU A 258 -4.30 34.87 18.79
C LEU A 258 -4.66 33.43 19.17
N ARG A 259 -4.43 32.45 18.27
CA ARG A 259 -4.62 31.01 18.53
C ARG A 259 -3.57 30.40 19.45
N LYS A 260 -2.46 31.11 19.68
CA LYS A 260 -1.27 30.53 20.26
C LYS A 260 -1.00 31.12 21.64
N ASN A 261 -0.91 30.24 22.63
CA ASN A 261 -0.42 30.60 23.95
C ASN A 261 1.08 30.26 24.02
N ILE A 262 1.86 31.26 24.38
CA ILE A 262 3.31 31.16 24.53
C ILE A 262 3.63 30.70 25.94
N LYS A 263 4.49 29.68 26.08
CA LYS A 263 4.92 29.13 27.38
C LYS A 263 6.36 29.49 27.72
N GLU A 264 7.23 29.48 26.71
CA GLU A 264 8.65 29.85 26.83
C GLU A 264 9.00 30.92 25.79
N LEU A 265 9.83 31.87 26.23
CA LEU A 265 10.32 33.02 25.47
C LEU A 265 11.83 32.93 25.33
N ILE A 266 12.35 33.15 24.11
CA ILE A 266 13.78 33.31 23.88
C ILE A 266 14.12 34.79 23.95
N LEU A 267 15.03 35.11 24.86
CA LEU A 267 15.51 36.46 25.12
C LEU A 267 16.81 36.67 24.36
N TYR A 268 16.95 37.79 23.67
CA TYR A 268 18.21 38.18 23.01
C TYR A 268 18.68 39.50 23.62
N LYS A 269 19.94 39.53 24.06
CA LYS A 269 20.60 40.72 24.61
C LYS A 269 22.10 40.60 24.42
N ASP A 270 22.74 41.62 23.83
CA ASP A 270 24.20 41.70 23.66
C ASP A 270 24.79 40.45 22.96
N ASP A 271 24.13 39.99 21.88
CA ASP A 271 24.41 38.74 21.14
C ASP A 271 24.32 37.43 21.94
N LYS A 272 23.95 37.51 23.23
CA LYS A 272 23.67 36.36 24.09
C LYS A 272 22.18 36.04 24.13
N LYS A 273 21.87 34.81 24.54
CA LYS A 273 20.52 34.25 24.53
C LYS A 273 20.12 33.73 25.91
N GLY A 274 18.86 33.94 26.26
CA GLY A 274 18.24 33.46 27.49
C GLY A 274 16.89 32.80 27.24
N ILE A 275 16.32 32.20 28.29
CA ILE A 275 14.96 31.65 28.28
C ILE A 275 14.21 32.23 29.48
N ALA A 276 13.00 32.72 29.25
CA ALA A 276 12.03 33.00 30.30
C ALA A 276 10.75 32.18 30.10
N ASP A 277 10.01 31.95 31.19
CA ASP A 277 8.63 31.47 31.06
C ASP A 277 7.65 32.61 30.74
N ASP A 278 6.41 32.25 30.49
CA ASP A 278 5.34 33.19 30.16
C ASP A 278 4.89 34.08 31.33
N MET A 279 5.47 33.91 32.52
CA MET A 279 5.28 34.81 33.66
C MET A 279 6.47 35.76 33.84
N GLY A 280 7.46 35.69 32.96
CA GLY A 280 8.67 36.51 33.01
C GLY A 280 9.76 35.97 33.93
N LYS A 281 9.60 34.75 34.48
CA LYS A 281 10.65 34.13 35.29
C LYS A 281 11.81 33.72 34.38
N ILE A 282 13.00 34.25 34.65
CA ILE A 282 14.22 33.89 33.95
C ILE A 282 14.62 32.44 34.29
N ILE A 283 14.58 31.55 33.31
CA ILE A 283 15.04 30.15 33.41
C ILE A 283 16.54 30.07 33.10
N TYR A 284 16.95 30.77 32.04
CA TYR A 284 18.35 31.03 31.71
C TYR A 284 18.53 32.52 31.43
N PRO A 285 19.47 33.20 32.11
CA PRO A 285 19.77 34.59 31.79
C PRO A 285 20.36 34.71 30.38
N PRO A 286 20.28 35.89 29.73
CA PRO A 286 20.91 36.17 28.43
C PRO A 286 22.45 36.22 28.52
N GLU A 287 23.07 35.08 28.79
CA GLU A 287 24.54 34.91 28.87
C GLU A 287 25.03 33.71 28.07
N ASN A 288 24.13 33.02 27.37
CA ASN A 288 24.41 31.78 26.66
C ASN A 288 24.68 32.07 25.18
N ASP A 289 25.55 31.28 24.57
CA ASP A 289 25.99 31.47 23.18
C ASP A 289 24.92 30.98 22.19
N GLU A 290 24.25 29.88 22.53
CA GLU A 290 23.25 29.26 21.66
C GLU A 290 22.11 28.64 22.47
N ILE A 291 20.90 28.75 21.93
CA ILE A 291 19.72 28.03 22.42
C ILE A 291 19.06 27.41 21.20
N SER A 292 18.92 26.08 21.22
CA SER A 292 18.19 25.34 20.19
C SER A 292 16.99 24.63 20.81
N MET A 293 15.84 24.75 20.16
CA MET A 293 14.60 24.10 20.56
C MET A 293 14.38 22.91 19.65
N ARG A 294 14.27 21.72 20.23
CA ARG A 294 13.91 20.51 19.50
C ARG A 294 12.41 20.30 19.64
N THR A 295 11.63 21.02 18.83
CA THR A 295 10.17 21.10 18.91
C THR A 295 9.48 19.74 18.86
N SER A 296 9.97 18.82 18.03
CA SER A 296 9.48 17.44 17.95
C SER A 296 9.70 16.64 19.24
N TYR A 297 10.68 17.01 20.06
CA TYR A 297 11.16 16.25 21.22
C TYR A 297 11.02 17.01 22.54
N LYS A 298 10.38 18.19 22.51
CA LYS A 298 9.98 18.98 23.69
C LYS A 298 11.12 19.23 24.70
N TYR A 299 12.32 19.59 24.22
CA TYR A 299 13.42 20.07 25.08
C TYR A 299 14.20 21.22 24.44
N TYR A 300 14.93 21.97 25.26
CA TYR A 300 15.89 22.99 24.84
C TYR A 300 17.31 22.54 25.13
N LEU A 301 18.22 22.73 24.17
CA LEU A 301 19.65 22.62 24.38
C LEU A 301 20.23 24.02 24.45
N VAL A 302 20.82 24.35 25.59
CA VAL A 302 21.42 25.66 25.90
C VAL A 302 22.93 25.49 25.95
N LYS A 303 23.68 26.23 25.14
CA LYS A 303 25.13 26.13 25.01
C LYS A 303 25.82 27.33 25.67
N LYS A 304 26.83 27.05 26.50
CA LYS A 304 27.74 28.03 27.11
C LYS A 304 29.17 27.51 26.98
N GLY A 305 29.98 28.18 26.18
CA GLY A 305 31.30 27.71 25.77
C GLY A 305 31.21 26.41 24.96
N THR A 306 31.92 25.38 25.43
CA THR A 306 31.95 24.04 24.81
C THR A 306 30.92 23.08 25.40
N LEU A 307 30.21 23.48 26.45
CA LEU A 307 29.29 22.63 27.19
C LEU A 307 27.84 23.07 26.99
N ASN A 308 26.95 22.10 27.15
CA ASN A 308 25.52 22.28 27.03
C ASN A 308 24.82 21.99 28.36
N SER A 309 23.64 22.58 28.50
CA SER A 309 22.62 22.26 29.48
C SER A 309 21.33 21.88 28.73
N ILE A 310 20.61 20.89 29.24
CA ILE A 310 19.31 20.46 28.71
C ILE A 310 18.22 21.03 29.61
N TYR A 311 17.21 21.65 29.03
CA TYR A 311 16.02 22.10 29.75
C TYR A 311 14.77 21.38 29.24
N PHE A 312 14.03 20.81 30.18
CA PHE A 312 12.82 20.02 29.98
C PHE A 312 11.60 20.87 30.37
N PRO A 313 10.90 21.51 29.41
CA PRO A 313 9.81 22.44 29.69
C PRO A 313 8.61 21.80 30.39
N ILE A 314 8.38 20.50 30.18
CA ILE A 314 7.27 19.76 30.77
C ILE A 314 7.39 19.75 32.31
N SER A 315 8.58 19.41 32.81
CA SER A 315 8.87 19.34 34.25
C SER A 315 9.53 20.58 34.81
N LYS A 316 9.91 21.53 33.94
CA LYS A 316 10.72 22.70 34.24
C LYS A 316 12.10 22.37 34.85
N LYS A 317 12.59 21.13 34.70
CA LYS A 317 13.93 20.72 35.14
C LYS A 317 15.00 21.14 34.13
N LYS A 318 16.22 21.40 34.62
CA LYS A 318 17.40 21.59 33.78
C LYS A 318 18.61 20.83 34.31
N THR A 319 19.52 20.45 33.43
CA THR A 319 20.82 19.89 33.80
C THR A 319 21.82 20.99 34.15
N ALA A 320 23.00 20.60 34.65
CA ALA A 320 24.14 21.51 34.72
C ALA A 320 24.78 21.68 33.32
N PHE A 321 25.62 22.71 33.16
CA PHE A 321 26.47 22.90 31.98
C PHE A 321 27.67 21.93 32.01
N ASN A 322 27.40 20.64 31.82
CA ASN A 322 28.41 19.58 31.78
C ASN A 322 28.16 18.54 30.68
N ILE A 323 27.27 18.85 29.74
CA ILE A 323 26.92 17.96 28.63
C ILE A 323 27.71 18.35 27.38
N GLN A 324 28.56 17.45 26.90
CA GLN A 324 29.35 17.68 25.68
C GLN A 324 28.47 17.63 24.43
N ARG A 325 27.49 16.71 24.42
CA ARG A 325 26.56 16.52 23.29
C ARG A 325 25.24 15.94 23.81
N ALA A 326 24.12 16.35 23.22
CA ALA A 326 22.82 15.75 23.47
C ALA A 326 22.08 15.48 22.15
N TYR A 327 21.29 14.42 22.12
CA TYR A 327 20.44 14.02 21.00
C TYR A 327 19.19 13.32 21.52
N ALA A 328 18.17 13.15 20.68
CA ALA A 328 16.95 12.44 21.05
C ALA A 328 16.69 11.30 20.05
N ASP A 329 15.97 10.29 20.51
CA ASP A 329 15.70 9.07 19.74
C ASP A 329 14.52 9.15 18.78
N GLY A 330 13.71 10.21 18.87
CA GLY A 330 12.51 10.35 18.05
C GLY A 330 11.20 10.05 18.77
N VAL A 331 11.24 9.37 19.92
CA VAL A 331 10.09 8.65 20.49
C VAL A 331 9.81 9.03 21.94
N GLY A 332 10.79 9.58 22.67
CA GLY A 332 10.53 10.08 24.03
C GLY A 332 11.73 10.21 24.95
N TYR A 333 12.95 10.04 24.47
CA TYR A 333 14.14 10.05 25.33
C TYR A 333 15.21 10.98 24.79
N VAL A 334 16.00 11.55 25.72
CA VAL A 334 17.11 12.45 25.44
C VAL A 334 18.40 11.81 25.92
N MET A 335 19.26 11.42 24.98
CA MET A 335 20.60 10.90 25.23
C MET A 335 21.56 12.07 25.41
N ALA A 336 22.42 11.98 26.44
CA ALA A 336 23.41 13.00 26.75
C ALA A 336 24.77 12.36 26.94
N VAL A 337 25.83 13.02 26.45
CA VAL A 337 27.22 12.58 26.58
C VAL A 337 27.94 13.48 27.58
N LYS A 338 28.55 12.85 28.59
CA LYS A 338 29.38 13.47 29.62
C LYS A 338 30.59 12.58 29.89
N ASN A 339 31.80 13.15 29.87
CA ASN A 339 33.05 12.45 30.15
C ASN A 339 33.24 11.17 29.32
N GLY A 340 32.87 11.19 28.04
CA GLY A 340 32.98 10.02 27.16
C GLY A 340 31.94 8.92 27.41
N LYS A 341 31.01 9.11 28.36
CA LYS A 341 29.92 8.20 28.68
C LYS A 341 28.56 8.77 28.28
N THR A 342 27.61 7.91 27.96
CA THR A 342 26.24 8.29 27.58
C THR A 342 25.26 7.94 28.69
N GLY A 343 24.40 8.88 29.04
CA GLY A 343 23.22 8.68 29.88
C GLY A 343 21.94 9.01 29.12
N VAL A 344 20.79 8.55 29.61
CA VAL A 344 19.48 8.75 28.97
C VAL A 344 18.50 9.35 29.94
N TYR A 345 17.85 10.44 29.52
CA TYR A 345 16.78 11.10 30.26
C TYR A 345 15.42 10.84 29.62
N ASP A 346 14.38 10.76 30.44
CA ASP A 346 12.99 10.89 29.96
C ASP A 346 12.64 12.36 29.64
N LEU A 347 11.46 12.62 29.08
CA LEU A 347 11.01 14.00 28.78
C LEU A 347 10.66 14.82 30.03
N GLN A 348 10.59 14.19 31.21
CA GLN A 348 10.45 14.83 32.51
C GLN A 348 11.82 15.22 33.08
N GLY A 349 12.93 14.85 32.42
CA GLY A 349 14.29 15.15 32.86
C GLY A 349 14.79 14.26 34.00
N ASN A 350 14.19 13.09 34.21
CA ASN A 350 14.73 12.06 35.10
C ASN A 350 15.79 11.25 34.35
N LEU A 351 16.92 10.98 35.01
CA LEU A 351 17.99 10.15 34.44
C LEU A 351 17.61 8.68 34.60
N ILE A 352 17.18 8.05 33.52
CA ILE A 352 16.76 6.64 33.47
C ILE A 352 17.99 5.73 33.33
N ILE A 353 18.88 6.06 32.39
CA ILE A 353 20.12 5.31 32.19
C ILE A 353 21.28 6.19 32.67
N PRO A 354 22.05 5.76 33.67
CA PRO A 354 23.20 6.52 34.17
C PRO A 354 24.33 6.61 33.13
N PHE A 355 25.24 7.57 33.31
CA PHE A 355 26.41 7.79 32.44
C PHE A 355 27.49 6.71 32.62
N LEU A 356 27.18 5.46 32.27
CA LEU A 356 28.05 4.29 32.43
C LEU A 356 28.53 3.71 31.09
N TYR A 357 27.72 3.86 30.04
CA TYR A 357 27.92 3.24 28.73
C TYR A 357 28.78 4.12 27.82
N ASP A 358 29.55 3.48 26.94
CA ASP A 358 30.48 4.16 26.04
C ASP A 358 29.75 5.06 25.03
N SER A 359 30.31 6.24 24.75
CA SER A 359 29.71 7.21 23.82
C SER A 359 30.09 7.02 22.35
N SER A 360 31.04 6.12 22.06
CA SER A 360 31.47 5.77 20.71
C SER A 360 30.39 5.01 19.93
N SER A 361 29.61 4.19 20.62
CA SER A 361 28.45 3.46 20.10
C SER A 361 27.18 4.18 20.58
N SER A 362 26.52 4.89 19.67
CA SER A 362 25.28 5.61 20.00
C SER A 362 24.27 4.67 20.65
N ILE A 363 23.73 5.06 21.82
CA ILE A 363 22.60 4.35 22.44
C ILE A 363 21.38 4.56 21.55
N ARG A 364 20.74 3.47 21.13
CA ARG A 364 19.56 3.48 20.24
C ARG A 364 18.52 2.52 20.75
N GLN A 365 17.25 2.82 20.50
CA GLN A 365 16.20 1.86 20.77
C GLN A 365 16.37 0.61 19.89
N VAL A 366 16.12 -0.54 20.49
CA VAL A 366 16.06 -1.82 19.79
C VAL A 366 14.75 -1.86 19.00
N SER A 367 14.80 -2.29 17.73
CA SER A 367 13.64 -2.31 16.83
C SER A 367 12.46 -3.14 17.34
N SER A 368 12.72 -4.14 18.20
CA SER A 368 11.68 -4.94 18.88
C SER A 368 10.89 -4.16 19.95
N GLY A 369 11.35 -2.97 20.34
CA GLY A 369 10.72 -2.14 21.37
C GLY A 369 11.11 -2.49 22.81
N LEU A 370 12.03 -3.45 22.99
CA LEU A 370 12.49 -3.94 24.30
C LEU A 370 13.15 -2.88 25.19
N GLY A 371 13.78 -1.88 24.58
CA GLY A 371 14.53 -0.86 25.29
C GLY A 371 15.68 -0.33 24.45
N PHE A 372 16.84 -0.14 25.04
CA PHE A 372 18.01 0.47 24.42
C PHE A 372 19.16 -0.52 24.29
N LYS A 373 19.74 -0.55 23.08
CA LYS A 373 21.04 -1.17 22.84
C LYS A 373 22.12 -0.27 23.44
N VAL A 374 22.93 -0.84 24.32
CA VAL A 374 23.99 -0.15 25.07
C VAL A 374 25.32 -0.85 24.86
N SER A 375 26.41 -0.12 25.07
CA SER A 375 27.75 -0.68 24.96
C SER A 375 28.63 -0.28 26.12
N LYS A 376 29.40 -1.24 26.63
CA LYS A 376 30.36 -1.06 27.72
C LYS A 376 31.60 -1.89 27.40
N ASP A 377 32.77 -1.26 27.42
CA ASP A 377 34.06 -1.90 27.17
C ASP A 377 34.09 -2.63 25.80
N LYS A 378 33.47 -2.01 24.78
CA LYS A 378 33.28 -2.56 23.42
C LYS A 378 32.39 -3.81 23.33
N LYS A 379 31.76 -4.22 24.42
CA LYS A 379 30.72 -5.26 24.42
C LYS A 379 29.35 -4.61 24.40
N GLU A 380 28.36 -5.33 23.89
CA GLU A 380 26.99 -4.85 23.71
C GLU A 380 26.00 -5.60 24.60
N GLY A 381 24.95 -4.88 25.01
CA GLY A 381 23.86 -5.39 25.83
C GLY A 381 22.56 -4.61 25.57
N ILE A 382 21.51 -4.95 26.31
CA ILE A 382 20.19 -4.31 26.22
C ILE A 382 19.74 -3.93 27.63
N VAL A 383 19.30 -2.68 27.77
CA VAL A 383 18.59 -2.20 28.98
C VAL A 383 17.16 -1.85 28.60
N ASP A 384 16.20 -2.06 29.50
CA ASP A 384 14.81 -1.70 29.26
C ASP A 384 14.58 -0.17 29.35
N LYS A 385 13.32 0.25 29.29
CA LYS A 385 12.92 1.66 29.31
C LYS A 385 12.92 2.27 30.71
N GLU A 386 13.09 1.44 31.72
CA GLU A 386 13.17 1.76 33.14
C GLU A 386 14.64 1.79 33.61
N GLY A 387 15.57 1.31 32.77
CA GLY A 387 17.01 1.28 33.03
C GLY A 387 17.52 -0.06 33.59
N ASN A 388 16.68 -1.10 33.66
CA ASN A 388 17.09 -2.43 34.09
C ASN A 388 17.86 -3.14 32.98
N VAL A 389 18.89 -3.91 33.35
CA VAL A 389 19.69 -4.67 32.39
C VAL A 389 18.93 -5.94 32.01
N LEU A 390 18.45 -6.02 30.76
CA LEU A 390 17.83 -7.21 30.18
C LEU A 390 18.88 -8.19 29.65
N VAL A 391 19.87 -7.66 28.93
CA VAL A 391 21.00 -8.43 28.40
C VAL A 391 22.29 -7.72 28.82
N PRO A 392 23.18 -8.36 29.59
CA PRO A 392 24.41 -7.74 30.06
C PRO A 392 25.35 -7.42 28.88
N ALA A 393 26.11 -6.34 29.01
CA ALA A 393 27.09 -5.92 28.01
C ALA A 393 28.36 -6.80 28.04
N ILE A 394 28.22 -8.06 27.63
CA ILE A 394 29.30 -9.07 27.59
C ILE A 394 29.49 -9.71 26.21
N TYR A 395 28.57 -9.45 25.28
CA TYR A 395 28.57 -10.01 23.92
C TYR A 395 29.27 -9.06 22.93
N ASP A 396 29.85 -9.60 21.86
CA ASP A 396 30.43 -8.77 20.79
C ASP A 396 29.34 -7.98 20.06
N GLU A 397 28.19 -8.61 19.83
CA GLU A 397 27.02 -7.97 19.23
C GLU A 397 25.72 -8.48 19.86
N VAL A 398 24.72 -7.60 19.98
CA VAL A 398 23.32 -7.97 20.27
C VAL A 398 22.38 -7.46 19.18
N GLY A 399 21.43 -8.30 18.79
CA GLY A 399 20.43 -7.99 17.76
C GLY A 399 18.99 -8.07 18.27
N SER A 400 18.04 -8.18 17.34
CA SER A 400 16.63 -8.42 17.67
C SER A 400 15.93 -9.14 16.52
N PHE A 401 14.98 -10.01 16.85
CA PHE A 401 14.05 -10.54 15.87
C PHE A 401 12.95 -9.51 15.55
N TYR A 402 12.56 -9.43 14.29
CA TYR A 402 11.47 -8.55 13.84
C TYR A 402 10.08 -9.18 14.06
N ASP A 403 10.04 -10.51 14.22
CA ASP A 403 8.81 -11.25 14.49
C ASP A 403 8.32 -10.98 15.93
N SER A 404 7.03 -10.64 16.06
CA SER A 404 6.42 -10.35 17.35
C SER A 404 6.41 -11.53 18.32
N ASN A 405 6.36 -12.76 17.80
CA ASN A 405 6.34 -13.98 18.61
C ASN A 405 7.70 -14.26 19.28
N PHE A 406 8.76 -13.57 18.85
CA PHE A 406 10.13 -13.77 19.31
C PHE A 406 10.68 -12.59 20.10
N ARG A 407 9.83 -11.68 20.59
CA ARG A 407 10.27 -10.50 21.35
C ARG A 407 11.02 -10.83 22.63
N ASP A 408 10.75 -11.98 23.25
CA ASP A 408 11.42 -12.42 24.48
C ASP A 408 12.79 -13.05 24.25
N TYR A 409 13.27 -13.04 23.00
CA TYR A 409 14.53 -13.66 22.59
C TYR A 409 15.44 -12.65 21.90
N VAL A 410 16.71 -12.69 22.25
CA VAL A 410 17.73 -11.77 21.76
C VAL A 410 18.84 -12.59 21.10
N PRO A 411 19.08 -12.43 19.78
CA PRO A 411 20.25 -13.01 19.15
C PRO A 411 21.50 -12.29 19.65
N VAL A 412 22.49 -13.06 20.09
CA VAL A 412 23.76 -12.56 20.65
C VAL A 412 24.93 -13.17 19.90
N GLN A 413 25.99 -12.40 19.70
CA GLN A 413 27.21 -12.85 19.03
C GLN A 413 28.41 -12.85 19.98
N SER A 414 29.22 -13.91 19.93
CA SER A 414 30.54 -13.96 20.55
C SER A 414 31.51 -14.68 19.62
N ASN A 415 32.71 -14.12 19.42
CA ASN A 415 33.77 -14.68 18.56
C ASN A 415 33.28 -15.02 17.13
N GLY A 416 32.40 -14.18 16.57
CA GLY A 416 31.83 -14.38 15.23
C GLY A 416 30.79 -15.51 15.13
N LYS A 417 30.36 -16.08 16.26
CA LYS A 417 29.29 -17.08 16.34
C LYS A 417 28.06 -16.50 17.02
N THR A 418 26.89 -16.94 16.59
CA THR A 418 25.58 -16.45 17.03
C THR A 418 24.89 -17.52 17.87
N GLY A 419 24.28 -17.09 18.97
CA GLY A 419 23.34 -17.85 19.79
C GLY A 419 22.11 -17.01 20.12
N VAL A 420 21.23 -17.51 20.97
CA VAL A 420 20.02 -16.79 21.41
C VAL A 420 19.91 -16.88 22.92
N VAL A 421 19.67 -15.73 23.56
CA VAL A 421 19.33 -15.66 24.99
C VAL A 421 17.91 -15.18 25.17
N SER A 422 17.23 -15.65 26.20
CA SER A 422 15.96 -15.08 26.66
C SER A 422 16.20 -13.83 27.52
N LEU A 423 15.15 -13.03 27.75
CA LEU A 423 15.23 -11.81 28.58
C LEU A 423 15.54 -12.08 30.07
N ASP A 424 15.35 -13.31 30.56
CA ASP A 424 15.80 -13.74 31.89
C ASP A 424 17.28 -14.18 31.93
N GLY A 425 18.00 -14.03 30.81
CA GLY A 425 19.43 -14.31 30.69
C GLY A 425 19.79 -15.77 30.42
N LYS A 426 18.82 -16.66 30.19
CA LYS A 426 19.11 -18.06 29.83
C LYS A 426 19.56 -18.17 28.39
N LEU A 427 20.56 -19.00 28.14
CA LEU A 427 21.00 -19.36 26.79
C LEU A 427 20.03 -20.40 26.21
N ILE A 428 19.20 -19.99 25.24
CA ILE A 428 18.20 -20.83 24.57
C ILE A 428 18.83 -21.60 23.41
N ILE A 429 19.64 -20.92 22.59
CA ILE A 429 20.39 -21.52 21.48
C ILE A 429 21.88 -21.28 21.71
N PRO A 430 22.74 -22.32 21.65
CA PRO A 430 24.17 -22.17 21.90
C PRO A 430 24.86 -21.24 20.90
N ILE A 431 25.90 -20.55 21.35
CA ILE A 431 26.68 -19.58 20.55
C ILE A 431 27.70 -20.31 19.66
N GLU A 432 27.22 -21.07 18.68
CA GLU A 432 28.05 -21.92 17.80
C GLU A 432 27.75 -21.76 16.30
N TYR A 433 26.68 -21.04 15.97
CA TYR A 433 26.16 -20.93 14.61
C TYR A 433 26.69 -19.70 13.87
N GLU A 434 26.79 -19.78 12.54
CA GLU A 434 27.08 -18.60 11.70
C GLU A 434 25.88 -17.66 11.67
N TRP A 435 24.67 -18.22 11.66
CA TRP A 435 23.43 -17.48 11.53
C TRP A 435 22.28 -18.19 12.25
N ILE A 436 21.38 -17.38 12.81
CA ILE A 436 20.12 -17.82 13.41
C ILE A 436 19.01 -16.90 12.90
N GLY A 437 17.94 -17.49 12.37
CA GLY A 437 16.71 -16.81 11.97
C GLY A 437 15.50 -17.39 12.70
N VAL A 438 14.36 -16.73 12.53
CA VAL A 438 13.08 -17.17 13.09
C VAL A 438 12.05 -17.32 11.97
N GLU A 439 11.30 -18.42 11.99
CA GLU A 439 10.23 -18.71 11.02
C GLU A 439 9.27 -19.76 11.59
N ASN A 440 7.96 -19.59 11.39
CA ASN A 440 6.91 -20.52 11.85
C ASN A 440 7.05 -20.96 13.32
N ASP A 441 7.29 -20.01 14.23
CA ASP A 441 7.51 -20.29 15.66
C ASP A 441 8.72 -21.20 15.97
N PHE A 442 9.68 -21.31 15.05
CA PHE A 442 10.96 -22.00 15.26
C PHE A 442 12.19 -21.10 15.08
N PHE A 443 13.32 -21.55 15.62
CA PHE A 443 14.65 -21.01 15.31
C PHE A 443 15.33 -21.86 14.24
N ASN A 444 15.64 -21.24 13.10
CA ASN A 444 16.44 -21.85 12.03
C ASN A 444 17.91 -21.53 12.26
N VAL A 445 18.77 -22.54 12.35
CA VAL A 445 20.21 -22.37 12.58
C VAL A 445 21.04 -22.81 11.38
N MET A 446 22.20 -22.18 11.19
CA MET A 446 23.14 -22.52 10.12
C MET A 446 24.59 -22.56 10.63
N THR A 447 25.31 -23.64 10.33
CA THR A 447 26.76 -23.77 10.62
C THR A 447 27.62 -23.01 9.62
N SER A 448 28.90 -22.84 9.95
CA SER A 448 29.83 -22.13 9.09
C SER A 448 30.29 -22.91 7.86
N LYS A 449 30.78 -22.19 6.85
CA LYS A 449 31.49 -22.77 5.69
C LYS A 449 32.71 -23.62 6.13
N PRO A 450 33.15 -24.61 5.31
CA PRO A 450 32.65 -24.96 3.97
C PRO A 450 31.40 -25.85 3.99
N GLU A 451 31.13 -26.55 5.08
CA GLU A 451 30.00 -27.45 5.24
C GLU A 451 28.82 -26.77 5.93
N ARG A 452 28.16 -25.85 5.22
CA ARG A 452 26.91 -25.24 5.71
C ARG A 452 25.86 -26.33 5.93
N LYS A 453 25.46 -26.51 7.18
CA LYS A 453 24.40 -27.41 7.62
C LYS A 453 23.32 -26.59 8.31
N PHE A 454 22.09 -27.05 8.17
CA PHE A 454 20.91 -26.41 8.70
C PHE A 454 20.21 -27.34 9.69
N GLY A 455 19.59 -26.75 10.71
CA GLY A 455 18.75 -27.42 11.70
C GLY A 455 17.69 -26.47 12.26
N ILE A 456 16.81 -27.02 13.08
CA ILE A 456 15.65 -26.31 13.64
C ILE A 456 15.58 -26.60 15.14
N TYR A 457 15.48 -25.54 15.93
CA TYR A 457 15.17 -25.60 17.35
C TYR A 457 13.78 -25.04 17.61
N ASP A 458 13.12 -25.54 18.63
CA ASP A 458 11.93 -24.90 19.16
C ASP A 458 12.25 -23.71 20.07
N ARG A 459 11.20 -23.02 20.54
CA ARG A 459 11.32 -21.84 21.38
C ARG A 459 11.91 -22.11 22.77
N LEU A 460 11.87 -23.36 23.23
CA LEU A 460 12.44 -23.79 24.50
C LEU A 460 13.92 -24.18 24.36
N GLY A 461 14.44 -24.22 23.13
CA GLY A 461 15.81 -24.63 22.85
C GLY A 461 15.95 -26.14 22.61
N GLU A 462 14.86 -26.88 22.41
CA GLU A 462 14.92 -28.29 22.03
C GLU A 462 15.18 -28.44 20.52
N LEU A 463 16.14 -29.31 20.18
CA LEU A 463 16.53 -29.57 18.79
C LEU A 463 15.48 -30.47 18.11
N ILE A 464 14.64 -29.90 17.25
CA ILE A 464 13.64 -30.64 16.45
C ILE A 464 14.29 -31.31 15.25
N VAL A 465 15.06 -30.53 14.49
CA VAL A 465 15.73 -30.99 13.26
C VAL A 465 17.23 -30.91 13.47
N PRO A 466 17.96 -32.05 13.47
CA PRO A 466 19.39 -32.04 13.70
C PRO A 466 20.14 -31.25 12.63
N VAL A 467 21.22 -30.57 13.03
CA VAL A 467 22.01 -29.67 12.19
C VAL A 467 22.88 -30.43 11.18
N LYS A 468 22.23 -31.12 10.23
CA LYS A 468 22.87 -31.99 9.23
C LYS A 468 22.34 -31.81 7.81
N TYR A 469 21.28 -31.03 7.63
CA TYR A 469 20.63 -30.82 6.34
C TYR A 469 21.40 -29.82 5.49
N GLN A 470 21.42 -30.01 4.17
CA GLN A 470 22.07 -29.10 3.23
C GLN A 470 21.32 -27.79 3.07
N PHE A 471 19.99 -27.81 3.26
CA PHE A 471 19.12 -26.65 3.21
C PHE A 471 17.77 -26.98 3.83
N ILE A 472 17.11 -25.96 4.39
CA ILE A 472 15.76 -26.00 4.96
C ILE A 472 14.97 -24.88 4.29
N ALA A 473 13.75 -25.19 3.82
CA ALA A 473 12.92 -24.27 3.06
C ALA A 473 11.45 -24.43 3.40
N HIS A 474 10.66 -23.39 3.21
CA HIS A 474 9.20 -23.50 3.18
C HIS A 474 8.70 -23.83 1.78
N THR A 475 7.49 -24.38 1.71
CA THR A 475 6.77 -24.46 0.45
C THR A 475 6.19 -23.07 0.11
N ASP A 476 5.92 -22.82 -1.17
CA ASP A 476 5.41 -21.52 -1.66
C ASP A 476 3.92 -21.33 -1.41
N THR A 477 3.25 -22.36 -0.90
CA THR A 477 1.89 -22.24 -0.44
C THR A 477 1.88 -21.40 0.82
N ARG A 478 1.14 -20.29 0.77
CA ARG A 478 0.94 -19.43 1.94
C ARG A 478 0.29 -20.22 3.08
N ASN A 479 0.86 -20.11 4.28
CA ASN A 479 0.41 -20.82 5.50
C ASN A 479 0.51 -22.36 5.39
N SER A 480 1.37 -22.89 4.52
CA SER A 480 1.70 -24.31 4.53
C SER A 480 2.27 -24.72 5.88
N SER A 481 1.85 -25.89 6.36
CA SER A 481 2.36 -26.52 7.58
C SER A 481 3.70 -27.23 7.35
N LEU A 482 4.14 -27.34 6.08
CA LEU A 482 5.30 -28.14 5.72
C LEU A 482 6.59 -27.32 5.61
N THR A 483 7.63 -27.86 6.23
CA THR A 483 9.02 -27.44 6.01
C THR A 483 9.77 -28.53 5.24
N VAL A 484 10.40 -28.16 4.13
CA VAL A 484 11.20 -29.04 3.27
C VAL A 484 12.64 -29.09 3.76
N LEU A 485 13.17 -30.30 3.91
CA LEU A 485 14.51 -30.57 4.42
C LEU A 485 15.32 -31.33 3.37
N LYS A 486 16.37 -30.71 2.83
CA LYS A 486 17.24 -31.35 1.83
C LYS A 486 18.38 -32.10 2.51
N SER A 487 18.40 -33.42 2.36
CA SER A 487 19.43 -34.31 2.90
C SER A 487 20.73 -34.28 2.09
N GLY A 488 21.82 -34.74 2.69
CA GLY A 488 23.16 -34.81 2.06
C GLY A 488 23.24 -35.72 0.82
N ASP A 489 22.40 -36.75 0.77
CA ASP A 489 22.25 -37.72 -0.32
C ASP A 489 21.36 -37.22 -1.47
N LYS A 490 20.99 -35.92 -1.45
CA LYS A 490 20.07 -35.27 -2.40
C LYS A 490 18.60 -35.70 -2.29
N SER A 491 18.23 -36.47 -1.25
CA SER A 491 16.83 -36.74 -0.94
C SER A 491 16.18 -35.55 -0.21
N PHE A 492 14.84 -35.57 -0.16
CA PHE A 492 14.02 -34.58 0.52
C PHE A 492 13.20 -35.27 1.61
N ASN A 493 13.15 -34.63 2.78
CA ASN A 493 12.22 -34.96 3.86
C ASN A 493 11.31 -33.75 4.10
N PHE A 494 10.23 -33.96 4.84
CA PHE A 494 9.26 -32.91 5.16
C PHE A 494 8.99 -32.94 6.67
N LEU A 495 8.89 -31.78 7.30
CA LEU A 495 8.46 -31.63 8.69
C LEU A 495 7.04 -31.05 8.67
N ASN A 496 6.08 -31.67 9.33
CA ASN A 496 4.73 -31.13 9.50
C ASN A 496 4.61 -30.20 10.72
N GLU A 497 3.41 -29.65 10.92
CA GLU A 497 3.06 -28.81 12.08
C GLU A 497 3.24 -29.54 13.42
N GLU A 498 3.03 -30.86 13.45
CA GLU A 498 3.24 -31.70 14.63
C GLU A 498 4.73 -31.99 14.93
N LYS A 499 5.67 -31.37 14.19
CA LYS A 499 7.12 -31.58 14.31
C LYS A 499 7.59 -33.00 13.96
N GLU A 500 6.79 -33.74 13.21
CA GLU A 500 7.10 -35.08 12.74
C GLU A 500 7.81 -35.05 11.38
N LEU A 501 8.89 -35.84 11.28
CA LEU A 501 9.63 -35.98 10.04
C LEU A 501 8.96 -37.00 9.10
N ILE A 502 8.30 -36.49 8.08
CA ILE A 502 7.65 -37.24 7.00
C ILE A 502 8.68 -37.58 5.91
N PHE A 503 8.57 -38.81 5.38
CA PHE A 503 9.37 -39.36 4.27
C PHE A 503 10.89 -39.30 4.46
N LYS A 504 11.43 -40.15 5.33
CA LYS A 504 12.89 -40.23 5.59
C LYS A 504 13.68 -40.80 4.40
N ASN A 505 14.30 -39.91 3.65
CA ASN A 505 15.21 -40.15 2.53
C ASN A 505 14.64 -40.98 1.38
N ILE A 506 13.31 -40.93 1.19
CA ILE A 506 12.65 -41.66 0.10
C ILE A 506 12.30 -40.78 -1.10
N ILE A 507 12.11 -39.48 -0.89
CA ILE A 507 11.71 -38.54 -1.95
C ILE A 507 12.95 -37.99 -2.63
N THR A 508 13.00 -38.11 -3.96
CA THR A 508 14.12 -37.64 -4.78
C THR A 508 13.80 -36.35 -5.52
N THR A 509 12.51 -36.05 -5.72
CA THR A 509 12.05 -34.76 -6.24
C THR A 509 10.63 -34.49 -5.77
N TYR A 510 10.29 -33.22 -5.67
CA TYR A 510 8.96 -32.76 -5.39
C TYR A 510 8.67 -31.51 -6.22
N GLY A 511 7.41 -31.12 -6.28
CA GLY A 511 7.00 -29.87 -6.90
C GLY A 511 5.49 -29.81 -7.02
N TYR A 512 4.98 -28.88 -7.81
CA TYR A 512 3.54 -28.74 -8.04
C TYR A 512 3.13 -29.49 -9.31
N VAL A 513 1.95 -30.11 -9.32
CA VAL A 513 1.41 -30.67 -10.57
C VAL A 513 0.88 -29.52 -11.41
N LEU A 514 1.61 -29.20 -12.48
CA LEU A 514 1.32 -28.05 -13.33
C LEU A 514 0.72 -28.51 -14.67
N LYS A 515 -0.56 -28.21 -14.96
CA LYS A 515 -0.97 -27.65 -16.27
C LYS A 515 -2.45 -27.28 -16.46
N GLU A 516 -2.56 -26.16 -17.20
CA GLU A 516 -3.56 -25.70 -18.18
C GLU A 516 -5.02 -25.58 -17.76
N ASP A 517 -5.74 -26.64 -17.38
CA ASP A 517 -7.21 -26.54 -17.34
C ASP A 517 -7.90 -27.21 -16.13
N ARG A 518 -7.21 -27.40 -14.99
CA ARG A 518 -7.73 -27.49 -13.58
C ARG A 518 -6.87 -28.34 -12.62
N LEU A 519 -5.56 -28.07 -12.53
CA LEU A 519 -4.79 -28.40 -11.33
C LEU A 519 -4.03 -27.17 -10.87
N PHE A 520 -4.29 -26.79 -9.62
CA PHE A 520 -4.08 -25.47 -9.09
C PHE A 520 -2.62 -25.01 -9.08
N ASN A 521 -2.47 -23.72 -9.41
CA ASN A 521 -1.39 -22.89 -8.93
C ASN A 521 -1.43 -22.87 -7.38
N PRO A 522 -0.31 -23.14 -6.66
CA PRO A 522 -0.26 -23.04 -5.20
C PRO A 522 -0.65 -21.66 -4.66
N LEU A 523 -0.71 -20.64 -5.52
CA LEU A 523 -1.01 -19.26 -5.14
C LEU A 523 -2.49 -18.86 -5.25
N ASN A 524 -3.42 -19.72 -5.74
CA ASN A 524 -4.82 -19.29 -5.90
C ASN A 524 -5.90 -20.40 -5.94
N SER A 525 -5.77 -21.44 -5.10
CA SER A 525 -6.83 -22.44 -4.93
C SER A 525 -7.63 -22.27 -3.65
N ASN A 526 -8.91 -22.60 -3.70
CA ASN A 526 -9.82 -22.66 -2.56
C ASN A 526 -9.47 -23.83 -1.63
N GLY A 527 -8.33 -23.75 -0.93
CA GLY A 527 -8.11 -24.47 0.32
C GLY A 527 -7.42 -25.84 0.27
N ILE A 528 -7.02 -26.35 -0.89
CA ILE A 528 -6.20 -27.59 -0.95
C ILE A 528 -4.98 -27.36 -1.84
N SER A 529 -3.83 -27.19 -1.20
CA SER A 529 -2.52 -27.12 -1.82
C SER A 529 -1.81 -28.46 -1.70
N GLN A 530 -1.35 -28.99 -2.83
CA GLN A 530 -0.75 -30.32 -2.93
C GLN A 530 0.58 -30.24 -3.70
N LEU A 531 1.60 -30.90 -3.15
CA LEU A 531 2.86 -31.19 -3.83
C LEU A 531 2.82 -32.57 -4.46
N TYR A 532 3.23 -32.72 -5.72
CA TYR A 532 3.71 -34.04 -6.13
C TYR A 532 5.02 -34.35 -5.43
N VAL A 533 5.16 -35.59 -5.03
CA VAL A 533 6.41 -36.16 -4.52
C VAL A 533 6.75 -37.39 -5.35
N GLN A 534 8.02 -37.55 -5.70
CA GLN A 534 8.50 -38.70 -6.46
C GLN A 534 9.58 -39.44 -5.66
N ASN A 535 9.45 -40.76 -5.56
CA ASN A 535 10.45 -41.58 -4.90
C ASN A 535 11.59 -42.03 -5.84
N ASN A 536 12.60 -42.68 -5.25
CA ASN A 536 13.74 -43.24 -5.99
C ASN A 536 13.39 -44.31 -7.05
N LYS A 537 12.16 -44.84 -7.07
CA LYS A 537 11.64 -45.76 -8.11
C LYS A 537 10.92 -45.01 -9.24
N GLY A 538 10.95 -43.68 -9.23
CA GLY A 538 10.28 -42.83 -10.20
C GLY A 538 8.76 -42.77 -10.05
N LYS A 539 8.20 -43.25 -8.93
CA LYS A 539 6.75 -43.24 -8.68
C LYS A 539 6.31 -41.95 -8.02
N TYR A 540 5.16 -41.43 -8.44
CA TYR A 540 4.55 -40.18 -7.98
C TYR A 540 3.42 -40.44 -6.99
N GLY A 541 3.28 -39.52 -6.04
CA GLY A 541 2.11 -39.31 -5.17
C GLY A 541 1.82 -37.82 -4.99
N LEU A 542 0.76 -37.47 -4.26
CA LEU A 542 0.40 -36.11 -3.87
C LEU A 542 0.41 -35.98 -2.35
N LEU A 543 1.18 -35.01 -1.85
CA LEU A 543 1.31 -34.63 -0.45
C LEU A 543 0.52 -33.35 -0.20
N ASN A 544 -0.38 -33.38 0.77
CA ASN A 544 -1.17 -32.24 1.20
C ASN A 544 -0.32 -31.30 2.07
N GLU A 545 -0.28 -30.02 1.71
CA GLU A 545 0.61 -29.04 2.35
C GLU A 545 0.12 -28.50 3.69
N PHE A 546 -1.15 -28.74 4.04
CA PHE A 546 -1.71 -28.31 5.32
C PHE A 546 -1.75 -29.46 6.33
N THR A 547 -2.00 -30.69 5.87
CA THR A 547 -2.11 -31.85 6.76
C THR A 547 -0.85 -32.73 6.81
N GLY A 548 0.08 -32.58 5.86
CA GLY A 548 1.23 -33.48 5.73
C GLY A 548 0.88 -34.91 5.27
N ASN A 549 -0.38 -35.18 4.92
CA ASN A 549 -0.85 -36.50 4.49
C ASN A 549 -0.76 -36.70 2.97
N LEU A 550 -0.71 -37.97 2.53
CA LEU A 550 -0.79 -38.30 1.10
C LEU A 550 -2.24 -38.38 0.63
N ASP A 551 -2.67 -37.41 -0.17
CA ASP A 551 -3.94 -37.47 -0.89
C ASP A 551 -3.88 -38.50 -2.03
N VAL A 552 -2.69 -38.71 -2.60
CA VAL A 552 -2.45 -39.78 -3.59
C VAL A 552 -1.19 -40.57 -3.23
N ALA A 553 -1.32 -41.89 -3.08
CA ALA A 553 -0.21 -42.75 -2.71
C ALA A 553 0.93 -42.76 -3.74
N ILE A 554 2.19 -42.86 -3.27
CA ILE A 554 3.42 -42.83 -4.09
C ILE A 554 3.63 -44.16 -4.85
N LYS A 555 2.78 -44.44 -5.84
CA LYS A 555 2.79 -45.71 -6.59
C LYS A 555 2.50 -45.59 -8.07
N TYR A 556 2.30 -44.38 -8.59
CA TYR A 556 1.87 -44.14 -9.97
C TYR A 556 3.00 -43.61 -10.86
N ASP A 557 2.91 -43.80 -12.17
CA ASP A 557 3.96 -43.37 -13.11
C ASP A 557 3.85 -41.88 -13.46
N SER A 558 2.65 -41.31 -13.41
CA SER A 558 2.44 -39.86 -13.45
C SER A 558 1.03 -39.50 -12.97
N ILE A 559 0.89 -38.28 -12.47
CA ILE A 559 -0.39 -37.64 -12.11
C ILE A 559 -0.57 -36.48 -13.08
N ILE A 560 -1.71 -36.41 -13.77
CA ILE A 560 -1.83 -35.62 -15.00
C ILE A 560 -2.78 -34.42 -14.83
N GLN A 561 -4.06 -34.67 -14.53
CA GLN A 561 -5.11 -33.65 -14.35
C GLN A 561 -5.97 -33.99 -13.12
N LYS A 562 -6.72 -33.02 -12.59
CA LYS A 562 -7.77 -33.26 -11.58
C LYS A 562 -9.04 -32.49 -11.91
N PHE A 563 -10.16 -32.89 -11.31
CA PHE A 563 -11.31 -32.03 -11.12
C PHE A 563 -11.93 -32.33 -9.76
N GLU A 564 -12.64 -31.35 -9.19
CA GLU A 564 -13.28 -31.46 -7.89
C GLU A 564 -14.80 -31.57 -8.07
N THR A 565 -15.48 -32.22 -7.13
CA THR A 565 -16.93 -32.16 -6.96
C THR A 565 -17.23 -31.77 -5.52
N VAL A 566 -18.51 -31.67 -5.15
CA VAL A 566 -18.92 -31.45 -3.75
C VAL A 566 -18.40 -32.57 -2.84
N ASP A 567 -18.36 -33.81 -3.35
CA ASP A 567 -18.08 -35.00 -2.54
C ASP A 567 -16.62 -35.48 -2.63
N HIS A 568 -15.99 -35.34 -3.81
CA HIS A 568 -14.70 -35.94 -4.09
C HIS A 568 -13.84 -35.11 -5.04
N THR A 569 -12.53 -35.23 -4.86
CA THR A 569 -11.53 -34.82 -5.83
C THR A 569 -11.10 -36.01 -6.69
N TYR A 570 -11.11 -35.87 -8.01
CA TYR A 570 -10.72 -36.91 -8.96
C TYR A 570 -9.43 -36.57 -9.68
N TYR A 571 -8.52 -37.54 -9.80
CA TYR A 571 -7.22 -37.39 -10.43
C TYR A 571 -7.08 -38.36 -11.61
N SER A 572 -6.64 -37.87 -12.77
CA SER A 572 -6.24 -38.72 -13.88
C SER A 572 -4.79 -39.17 -13.71
N ILE A 573 -4.59 -40.48 -13.83
CA ILE A 573 -3.37 -41.15 -13.43
C ILE A 573 -2.88 -42.03 -14.56
N LYS A 574 -1.56 -42.06 -14.75
CA LYS A 574 -0.89 -43.02 -15.61
C LYS A 574 -0.28 -44.15 -14.79
N LYS A 575 -0.55 -45.39 -15.20
CA LYS A 575 0.10 -46.59 -14.70
C LYS A 575 0.54 -47.45 -15.88
N GLY A 576 1.84 -47.61 -16.05
CA GLY A 576 2.46 -48.15 -17.26
C GLY A 576 2.16 -47.29 -18.49
N LYS A 577 1.63 -47.91 -19.55
CA LYS A 577 1.22 -47.22 -20.80
C LYS A 577 -0.27 -46.87 -20.84
N LYS A 578 -0.98 -47.03 -19.72
CA LYS A 578 -2.44 -46.86 -19.65
C LYS A 578 -2.83 -45.81 -18.62
N TYR A 579 -4.01 -45.25 -18.84
CA TYR A 579 -4.59 -44.15 -18.10
C TYR A 579 -5.85 -44.62 -17.40
N GLY A 580 -6.09 -44.07 -16.22
CA GLY A 580 -7.27 -44.30 -15.38
C GLY A 580 -7.59 -43.04 -14.57
N LEU A 581 -8.61 -43.13 -13.74
CA LEU A 581 -9.08 -42.06 -12.86
C LEU A 581 -9.21 -42.63 -11.45
N ILE A 582 -8.73 -41.91 -10.45
CA ILE A 582 -8.92 -42.23 -9.04
C ILE A 582 -9.58 -41.05 -8.32
N ASN A 583 -10.17 -41.27 -7.14
CA ASN A 583 -10.56 -40.18 -6.25
C ASN A 583 -9.51 -39.92 -5.15
N ASP A 584 -9.78 -38.95 -4.28
CA ASP A 584 -9.03 -38.60 -3.07
C ASP A 584 -9.03 -39.71 -2.01
N ALA A 585 -10.00 -40.61 -2.02
CA ALA A 585 -9.95 -41.86 -1.27
C ALA A 585 -9.04 -42.94 -1.90
N ASN A 586 -8.32 -42.63 -2.98
CA ASN A 586 -7.46 -43.54 -3.76
C ASN A 586 -8.22 -44.72 -4.42
N GLU A 587 -9.53 -44.65 -4.54
CA GLU A 587 -10.36 -45.64 -5.20
C GLU A 587 -10.22 -45.50 -6.72
N ILE A 588 -10.19 -46.63 -7.44
CA ILE A 588 -10.09 -46.64 -8.90
C ILE A 588 -11.49 -46.45 -9.49
N ILE A 589 -11.77 -45.24 -9.97
CA ILE A 589 -13.04 -44.87 -10.59
C ILE A 589 -13.07 -45.31 -12.06
N LEU A 590 -12.03 -44.97 -12.83
CA LEU A 590 -11.83 -45.50 -14.17
C LEU A 590 -10.61 -46.43 -14.17
N PRO A 591 -10.76 -47.70 -14.57
CA PRO A 591 -9.65 -48.65 -14.57
C PRO A 591 -8.56 -48.21 -15.55
N PHE A 592 -7.31 -48.57 -15.24
CA PHE A 592 -6.12 -48.30 -16.05
C PHE A 592 -6.11 -49.09 -17.37
N LYS A 593 -7.07 -48.82 -18.26
CA LYS A 593 -7.26 -49.51 -19.54
C LYS A 593 -7.20 -48.59 -20.76
N TYR A 594 -7.30 -47.28 -20.56
CA TYR A 594 -7.36 -46.30 -21.63
C TYR A 594 -5.97 -45.89 -22.12
N LYS A 595 -5.85 -45.48 -23.37
CA LYS A 595 -4.61 -44.94 -23.96
C LYS A 595 -4.49 -43.42 -23.83
N ASP A 596 -5.55 -42.77 -23.38
CA ASP A 596 -5.62 -41.32 -23.16
C ASP A 596 -6.85 -40.99 -22.30
N ILE A 597 -6.79 -39.88 -21.58
CA ILE A 597 -7.88 -39.34 -20.76
C ILE A 597 -7.77 -37.81 -20.74
N ASP A 598 -8.89 -37.14 -20.95
CA ASP A 598 -8.99 -35.68 -20.97
C ASP A 598 -10.13 -35.21 -20.04
N LEU A 599 -9.76 -34.37 -19.07
CA LEU A 599 -10.63 -33.80 -18.04
C LEU A 599 -11.00 -32.33 -18.30
N ASP A 600 -10.67 -31.78 -19.48
CA ASP A 600 -10.95 -30.39 -19.84
C ASP A 600 -12.47 -30.09 -19.81
N PHE A 601 -12.85 -28.88 -19.34
CA PHE A 601 -14.23 -28.39 -19.27
C PHE A 601 -15.22 -29.27 -18.47
N ILE A 602 -14.73 -30.07 -17.52
CA ILE A 602 -15.58 -30.74 -16.53
C ILE A 602 -15.96 -29.71 -15.44
N SER A 603 -17.24 -29.34 -15.32
CA SER A 603 -17.70 -28.40 -14.29
C SER A 603 -17.99 -29.10 -12.96
N ALA A 604 -17.36 -28.62 -11.89
CA ALA A 604 -17.54 -29.01 -10.50
C ALA A 604 -18.77 -28.37 -9.83
N ASN A 605 -19.39 -27.37 -10.47
CA ASN A 605 -20.42 -26.53 -9.88
C ASN A 605 -21.80 -26.94 -10.43
N PRO A 606 -22.49 -27.92 -9.82
CA PRO A 606 -23.86 -28.20 -10.15
C PRO A 606 -24.75 -27.25 -9.37
N ILE A 607 -25.58 -26.48 -10.09
CA ILE A 607 -26.80 -25.95 -9.48
C ILE A 607 -27.71 -27.11 -9.00
N ASN A 608 -27.49 -28.36 -9.43
CA ASN A 608 -28.28 -29.54 -9.04
C ASN A 608 -27.45 -30.84 -8.94
N GLY A 609 -26.85 -31.10 -7.77
CA GLY A 609 -25.87 -32.16 -7.50
C GLY A 609 -26.29 -33.61 -7.75
N LYS A 610 -25.90 -34.18 -8.90
CA LYS A 610 -25.77 -35.64 -9.10
C LYS A 610 -24.55 -35.97 -9.98
N GLY A 611 -23.58 -36.70 -9.42
CA GLY A 611 -22.29 -37.06 -10.04
C GLY A 611 -22.38 -38.02 -11.24
N ASP A 612 -23.54 -38.58 -11.57
CA ASP A 612 -23.68 -39.55 -12.67
C ASP A 612 -23.64 -38.92 -14.08
N LYS A 613 -23.60 -37.59 -14.20
CA LYS A 613 -23.74 -36.85 -15.48
C LYS A 613 -22.42 -36.28 -16.05
N PHE A 614 -21.27 -36.79 -15.61
CA PHE A 614 -19.98 -36.43 -16.20
C PHE A 614 -19.71 -37.21 -17.50
N SER A 615 -18.97 -36.61 -18.41
CA SER A 615 -18.60 -37.21 -19.69
C SER A 615 -17.12 -36.96 -19.92
N ILE A 616 -16.32 -37.92 -19.47
CA ILE A 616 -14.87 -37.90 -19.50
C ILE A 616 -14.41 -38.46 -20.83
N VAL A 617 -13.66 -37.68 -21.59
CA VAL A 617 -13.13 -38.11 -22.88
C VAL A 617 -11.99 -39.09 -22.63
N VAL A 618 -12.05 -40.24 -23.29
CA VAL A 618 -11.06 -41.32 -23.15
C VAL A 618 -10.75 -41.92 -24.52
N ARG A 619 -9.53 -42.46 -24.68
CA ARG A 619 -9.14 -43.21 -25.89
C ARG A 619 -9.02 -44.69 -25.63
N LYS A 620 -9.70 -45.51 -26.43
CA LYS A 620 -9.55 -46.98 -26.44
C LYS A 620 -9.08 -47.42 -27.82
N GLY A 621 -7.93 -48.09 -27.88
CA GLY A 621 -7.32 -48.47 -29.16
C GLY A 621 -6.85 -47.25 -29.95
N LYS A 622 -7.40 -47.03 -31.15
CA LYS A 622 -7.13 -45.85 -31.99
C LYS A 622 -8.25 -44.81 -31.95
N LYS A 623 -9.38 -45.11 -31.30
CA LYS A 623 -10.58 -44.26 -31.33
C LYS A 623 -10.86 -43.63 -29.97
N TYR A 624 -11.33 -42.39 -29.99
CA TYR A 624 -11.85 -41.66 -28.85
C TYR A 624 -13.36 -41.89 -28.69
N GLY A 625 -13.78 -41.84 -27.44
CA GLY A 625 -15.16 -41.80 -26.98
C GLY A 625 -15.22 -41.10 -25.63
N ALA A 626 -16.35 -41.16 -24.94
CA ALA A 626 -16.48 -40.62 -23.59
C ALA A 626 -17.19 -41.60 -22.67
N VAL A 627 -16.81 -41.59 -21.39
CA VAL A 627 -17.41 -42.40 -20.33
C VAL A 627 -17.85 -41.55 -19.15
N ASN A 628 -18.82 -42.03 -18.38
CA ASN A 628 -19.17 -41.42 -17.09
C ASN A 628 -18.29 -41.98 -15.94
N LEU A 629 -18.53 -41.54 -14.70
CA LEU A 629 -17.79 -42.02 -13.53
C LEU A 629 -18.05 -43.49 -13.18
N LYS A 630 -19.17 -44.06 -13.65
CA LYS A 630 -19.46 -45.50 -13.57
C LYS A 630 -18.73 -46.30 -14.66
N ASN A 631 -17.89 -45.63 -15.47
CA ASN A 631 -17.17 -46.21 -16.60
C ASN A 631 -18.11 -46.77 -17.70
N GLU A 632 -19.34 -46.26 -17.78
CA GLU A 632 -20.30 -46.54 -18.85
C GLU A 632 -20.03 -45.63 -20.04
N VAL A 633 -20.18 -46.16 -21.26
CA VAL A 633 -19.92 -45.41 -22.49
C VAL A 633 -21.09 -44.46 -22.75
N VAL A 634 -20.81 -43.15 -22.77
CA VAL A 634 -21.79 -42.10 -23.11
C VAL A 634 -21.60 -41.58 -24.53
N ILE A 635 -20.37 -41.57 -25.05
CA ILE A 635 -20.06 -41.31 -26.46
C ILE A 635 -19.28 -42.52 -26.99
N PRO A 636 -19.73 -43.19 -28.06
CA PRO A 636 -19.11 -44.41 -28.57
C PRO A 636 -17.67 -44.17 -29.05
N PHE A 637 -16.83 -45.20 -28.95
CA PHE A 637 -15.43 -45.18 -29.39
C PHE A 637 -15.30 -45.24 -30.92
N GLN A 638 -15.71 -44.19 -31.62
CA GLN A 638 -15.74 -44.15 -33.10
C GLN A 638 -14.94 -43.00 -33.71
N TYR A 639 -14.48 -42.05 -32.91
CA TYR A 639 -13.85 -40.81 -33.39
C TYR A 639 -12.33 -40.91 -33.45
N ASP A 640 -11.73 -40.34 -34.48
CA ASP A 640 -10.26 -40.25 -34.58
C ASP A 640 -9.69 -39.26 -33.57
N TYR A 641 -10.48 -38.24 -33.24
CA TYR A 641 -10.22 -37.25 -32.21
C TYR A 641 -11.53 -36.81 -31.56
N LEU A 642 -11.52 -36.61 -30.25
CA LEU A 642 -12.66 -36.06 -29.50
C LEU A 642 -12.13 -35.11 -28.45
N LYS A 643 -12.72 -33.92 -28.34
CA LYS A 643 -12.41 -32.96 -27.28
C LYS A 643 -13.66 -32.21 -26.86
N ARG A 644 -13.80 -31.93 -25.56
CA ARG A 644 -14.86 -31.07 -25.04
C ARG A 644 -14.54 -29.60 -25.34
N LEU A 645 -15.52 -28.84 -25.81
CA LEU A 645 -15.34 -27.46 -26.28
C LEU A 645 -15.79 -26.38 -25.28
N SER A 646 -16.61 -26.74 -24.28
CA SER A 646 -17.08 -25.83 -23.24
C SER A 646 -17.74 -26.55 -22.06
N TYR A 647 -18.08 -25.79 -21.01
CA TYR A 647 -18.88 -26.27 -19.88
C TYR A 647 -20.31 -26.69 -20.27
N HIS A 648 -20.82 -26.23 -21.42
CA HIS A 648 -22.15 -26.59 -21.95
C HIS A 648 -22.22 -28.02 -22.54
N LYS A 649 -21.19 -28.85 -22.31
CA LYS A 649 -21.15 -30.26 -22.73
C LYS A 649 -21.21 -30.48 -24.25
N LEU A 650 -20.64 -29.55 -25.02
CA LEU A 650 -20.41 -29.72 -26.45
C LEU A 650 -19.04 -30.31 -26.72
N PHE A 651 -18.93 -31.11 -27.78
CA PHE A 651 -17.68 -31.76 -28.18
C PHE A 651 -17.37 -31.49 -29.65
N LYS A 652 -16.08 -31.32 -29.93
CA LYS A 652 -15.47 -31.40 -31.26
C LYS A 652 -15.09 -32.85 -31.49
N ALA A 653 -15.73 -33.49 -32.45
CA ALA A 653 -15.45 -34.87 -32.81
C ALA A 653 -14.94 -34.94 -34.26
N GLN A 654 -13.86 -35.68 -34.49
CA GLN A 654 -13.29 -35.87 -35.83
C GLN A 654 -13.60 -37.27 -36.34
N LYS A 655 -14.11 -37.35 -37.57
CA LYS A 655 -14.36 -38.61 -38.26
C LYS A 655 -14.08 -38.42 -39.75
N ASN A 656 -13.17 -39.22 -40.30
CA ASN A 656 -12.74 -39.13 -41.70
C ASN A 656 -12.22 -37.73 -42.06
N GLU A 657 -11.24 -37.25 -41.30
CA GLU A 657 -10.55 -35.95 -41.48
C GLU A 657 -11.37 -34.69 -41.20
N ALA A 658 -12.71 -34.75 -41.28
CA ALA A 658 -13.59 -33.63 -40.98
C ALA A 658 -14.07 -33.63 -39.51
N TYR A 659 -14.33 -32.44 -38.97
CA TYR A 659 -14.89 -32.25 -37.63
C TYR A 659 -16.41 -32.04 -37.64
N GLU A 660 -17.06 -32.45 -36.56
CA GLU A 660 -18.46 -32.19 -36.25
C GLU A 660 -18.60 -31.69 -34.81
N ILE A 661 -19.65 -30.91 -34.57
CA ILE A 661 -20.06 -30.50 -33.23
C ILE A 661 -21.13 -31.47 -32.76
N ILE A 662 -20.86 -32.19 -31.67
CA ILE A 662 -21.81 -33.12 -31.07
C ILE A 662 -22.16 -32.71 -29.64
N GLY A 663 -23.38 -33.03 -29.25
CA GLY A 663 -23.83 -32.96 -27.87
C GLY A 663 -23.37 -34.14 -27.03
N VAL A 664 -23.78 -34.14 -25.77
CA VAL A 664 -23.37 -35.16 -24.78
C VAL A 664 -23.94 -36.55 -25.07
N ASN A 665 -25.03 -36.64 -25.84
CA ASN A 665 -25.67 -37.90 -26.23
C ASN A 665 -25.22 -38.35 -27.63
N ASN A 666 -24.09 -37.82 -28.13
CA ASN A 666 -23.54 -38.13 -29.45
C ASN A 666 -24.46 -37.69 -30.62
N GLU A 667 -25.31 -36.71 -30.39
CA GLU A 667 -26.19 -36.09 -31.39
C GLU A 667 -25.45 -34.95 -32.12
N PRO A 668 -25.51 -34.86 -33.46
CA PRO A 668 -24.92 -33.75 -34.19
C PRO A 668 -25.74 -32.47 -33.94
N ILE A 669 -25.07 -31.40 -33.50
CA ILE A 669 -25.71 -30.09 -33.30
C ILE A 669 -26.04 -29.43 -34.64
N VAL A 670 -25.17 -29.64 -35.64
CA VAL A 670 -25.37 -29.19 -37.03
C VAL A 670 -24.97 -30.31 -37.98
N LYS A 671 -25.70 -30.43 -39.11
CA LYS A 671 -25.43 -31.46 -40.13
C LYS A 671 -24.11 -31.23 -40.87
N GLU A 672 -23.73 -29.98 -41.02
CA GLU A 672 -22.51 -29.56 -41.70
C GLU A 672 -21.24 -30.05 -40.98
N LYS A 673 -20.22 -30.41 -41.75
CA LYS A 673 -18.88 -30.77 -41.28
C LYS A 673 -17.91 -29.61 -41.48
N PHE A 674 -16.89 -29.54 -40.64
CA PHE A 674 -15.97 -28.41 -40.56
C PHE A 674 -14.52 -28.87 -40.69
N ASP A 675 -13.67 -28.00 -41.22
CA ASP A 675 -12.21 -28.18 -41.24
C ASP A 675 -11.61 -27.92 -39.85
N GLU A 676 -12.23 -27.03 -39.08
CA GLU A 676 -11.80 -26.65 -37.72
C GLU A 676 -12.97 -26.00 -36.94
N ILE A 677 -13.00 -26.17 -35.62
CA ILE A 677 -14.00 -25.64 -34.70
C ILE A 677 -13.30 -25.11 -33.44
N ALA A 678 -13.51 -23.83 -33.16
CA ALA A 678 -12.99 -23.20 -31.94
C ALA A 678 -13.74 -23.63 -30.67
N ASN A 679 -13.14 -23.38 -29.51
CA ASN A 679 -13.83 -23.51 -28.23
C ASN A 679 -15.05 -22.58 -28.17
N PHE A 680 -16.08 -23.01 -27.44
CA PHE A 680 -17.29 -22.22 -27.23
C PHE A 680 -17.10 -21.28 -26.03
N GLU A 681 -17.14 -19.98 -26.27
CA GLU A 681 -16.96 -18.94 -25.26
C GLU A 681 -18.29 -18.36 -24.78
N ILE A 682 -18.33 -17.94 -23.51
CA ILE A 682 -19.49 -17.32 -22.87
C ILE A 682 -19.61 -15.86 -23.36
N MET A 683 -20.79 -15.48 -23.86
CA MET A 683 -21.03 -14.11 -24.38
C MET A 683 -21.94 -13.27 -23.49
N GLU A 684 -23.02 -13.86 -23.00
CA GLU A 684 -23.97 -13.19 -22.12
C GLU A 684 -24.32 -14.12 -20.96
N THR A 685 -24.24 -13.58 -19.75
CA THR A 685 -24.81 -14.19 -18.55
C THR A 685 -25.98 -13.33 -18.13
N SER A 686 -27.19 -13.83 -18.32
CA SER A 686 -28.38 -13.19 -17.75
C SER A 686 -28.49 -13.62 -16.29
N TYR A 687 -28.40 -12.67 -15.35
CA TYR A 687 -28.66 -12.95 -13.94
C TYR A 687 -30.13 -13.34 -13.67
N TYR A 688 -31.03 -13.04 -14.62
CA TYR A 688 -32.47 -13.22 -14.50
C TYR A 688 -33.01 -14.39 -15.33
N SER A 689 -32.17 -15.07 -16.11
CA SER A 689 -32.55 -16.28 -16.85
C SER A 689 -31.41 -17.28 -16.90
N ASP A 690 -31.71 -18.57 -16.70
CA ASP A 690 -30.72 -19.68 -16.78
C ASP A 690 -30.10 -19.88 -18.18
N LYS A 691 -30.25 -18.90 -19.09
CA LYS A 691 -29.71 -18.95 -20.45
C LYS A 691 -28.35 -18.27 -20.52
N THR A 692 -27.30 -19.07 -20.41
CA THR A 692 -25.96 -18.69 -20.88
C THR A 692 -25.83 -19.01 -22.36
N THR A 693 -25.58 -17.99 -23.19
CA THR A 693 -25.34 -18.18 -24.62
C THR A 693 -23.85 -18.35 -24.88
N TYR A 694 -23.47 -19.42 -25.59
CA TYR A 694 -22.10 -19.65 -26.00
C TYR A 694 -21.96 -19.48 -27.52
N ARG A 695 -20.79 -19.01 -27.97
CA ARG A 695 -20.47 -18.88 -29.39
C ARG A 695 -19.10 -19.45 -29.71
N ALA A 696 -18.92 -19.95 -30.93
CA ALA A 696 -17.65 -20.42 -31.46
C ALA A 696 -17.45 -19.97 -32.91
N LEU A 697 -16.19 -19.92 -33.33
CA LEU A 697 -15.85 -19.83 -34.75
C LEU A 697 -15.78 -21.23 -35.35
N THR A 698 -16.35 -21.37 -36.54
CA THR A 698 -16.30 -22.59 -37.36
C THR A 698 -15.67 -22.29 -38.71
N PHE A 699 -14.91 -23.24 -39.24
CA PHE A 699 -14.17 -23.09 -40.48
C PHE A 699 -14.56 -24.20 -41.45
N LYS A 700 -14.83 -23.82 -42.70
CA LYS A 700 -15.13 -24.75 -43.78
C LYS A 700 -14.77 -24.13 -45.13
N ASP A 701 -14.05 -24.88 -45.96
CA ASP A 701 -13.69 -24.51 -47.34
C ASP A 701 -13.02 -23.12 -47.41
N GLY A 702 -12.11 -22.85 -46.46
CA GLY A 702 -11.41 -21.56 -46.35
C GLY A 702 -12.29 -20.38 -45.89
N LYS A 703 -13.51 -20.64 -45.41
CA LYS A 703 -14.45 -19.63 -44.91
C LYS A 703 -14.76 -19.85 -43.44
N MET A 704 -14.88 -18.75 -42.71
CA MET A 704 -15.22 -18.71 -41.28
C MET A 704 -16.66 -18.22 -41.08
N ARG A 705 -17.35 -18.81 -40.11
CA ARG A 705 -18.65 -18.35 -39.58
C ARG A 705 -18.70 -18.45 -38.06
N VAL A 706 -19.58 -17.66 -37.45
CA VAL A 706 -19.91 -17.72 -36.03
C VAL A 706 -21.15 -18.58 -35.82
N ILE A 707 -21.05 -19.53 -34.89
CA ILE A 707 -22.14 -20.44 -34.51
C ILE A 707 -22.46 -20.31 -33.02
N THR A 708 -23.73 -20.43 -32.65
CA THR A 708 -24.20 -20.51 -31.26
C THR A 708 -24.26 -21.96 -30.77
N ASN A 709 -24.33 -22.18 -29.45
CA ASN A 709 -24.38 -23.54 -28.87
C ASN A 709 -25.60 -24.37 -29.28
N ASP A 710 -26.68 -23.74 -29.75
CA ASP A 710 -27.86 -24.39 -30.34
C ASP A 710 -27.72 -24.63 -31.85
N GLY A 711 -26.55 -24.36 -32.44
CA GLY A 711 -26.24 -24.67 -33.83
C GLY A 711 -26.63 -23.62 -34.86
N LYS A 712 -27.05 -22.41 -34.45
CA LYS A 712 -27.43 -21.35 -35.39
C LYS A 712 -26.22 -20.54 -35.84
N PHE A 713 -26.08 -20.36 -37.15
CA PHE A 713 -25.09 -19.43 -37.70
C PHE A 713 -25.63 -18.00 -37.61
N ILE A 714 -24.86 -17.11 -36.99
CA ILE A 714 -25.25 -15.70 -36.78
C ILE A 714 -24.37 -14.73 -37.58
N SER A 715 -23.50 -15.25 -38.44
CA SER A 715 -22.68 -14.44 -39.33
C SER A 715 -22.68 -15.01 -40.75
N ASN A 716 -22.48 -14.13 -41.73
CA ASN A 716 -22.20 -14.53 -43.10
C ASN A 716 -20.81 -15.19 -43.19
N PRO A 717 -20.57 -16.09 -44.17
CA PRO A 717 -19.25 -16.65 -44.43
C PRO A 717 -18.23 -15.56 -44.80
N VAL A 718 -17.06 -15.60 -44.16
CA VAL A 718 -15.94 -14.69 -44.43
C VAL A 718 -14.72 -15.52 -44.83
N THR A 719 -14.11 -15.26 -45.98
CA THR A 719 -12.85 -15.90 -46.39
C THR A 719 -11.78 -15.60 -45.35
N MET A 720 -11.15 -16.65 -44.80
CA MET A 720 -10.21 -16.52 -43.70
C MET A 720 -9.28 -17.74 -43.66
N GLU A 721 -7.97 -17.48 -43.62
CA GLU A 721 -6.97 -18.53 -43.38
C GLU A 721 -6.90 -18.89 -41.89
N LEU A 722 -6.84 -20.20 -41.61
CA LEU A 722 -6.68 -20.70 -40.25
C LEU A 722 -5.31 -20.35 -39.69
N HIS A 723 -5.25 -20.19 -38.36
CA HIS A 723 -3.98 -19.94 -37.69
C HIS A 723 -3.28 -21.27 -37.45
N HIS A 724 -2.00 -21.35 -37.81
CA HIS A 724 -1.19 -22.54 -37.61
C HIS A 724 -0.05 -22.21 -36.64
N GLY A 725 -0.34 -22.31 -35.34
CA GLY A 725 0.60 -22.01 -34.26
C GLY A 725 1.00 -23.21 -33.41
N TYR A 726 1.63 -22.97 -32.28
CA TYR A 726 1.97 -24.00 -31.29
C TYR A 726 0.76 -24.31 -30.39
N THR A 727 0.47 -25.59 -30.16
CA THR A 727 -0.71 -26.00 -29.38
C THR A 727 -0.43 -26.19 -27.89
N THR A 728 0.85 -26.26 -27.52
CA THR A 728 1.30 -26.34 -26.14
C THR A 728 2.39 -25.32 -25.83
N PHE A 729 2.42 -24.82 -24.60
CA PHE A 729 3.45 -23.86 -24.20
C PHE A 729 4.87 -24.45 -24.22
N ASN A 730 5.00 -25.76 -23.92
CA ASN A 730 6.28 -26.47 -24.01
C ASN A 730 6.79 -26.52 -25.46
N GLU A 731 5.93 -26.83 -26.43
CA GLU A 731 6.30 -26.84 -27.85
C GLU A 731 6.77 -25.45 -28.31
N LEU A 732 6.06 -24.39 -27.91
CA LEU A 732 6.48 -23.01 -28.16
C LEU A 732 7.87 -22.74 -27.59
N LYS A 733 8.08 -23.10 -26.33
CA LYS A 733 9.34 -22.86 -25.59
C LYS A 733 10.52 -23.65 -26.16
N GLU A 734 10.34 -24.93 -26.44
CA GLU A 734 11.36 -25.79 -27.04
C GLU A 734 11.74 -25.30 -28.44
N THR A 735 10.75 -24.90 -29.24
CA THR A 735 11.00 -24.39 -30.58
C THR A 735 11.69 -23.03 -30.56
N LEU A 736 11.36 -22.15 -29.61
CA LEU A 736 12.07 -20.89 -29.39
C LEU A 736 13.55 -21.14 -29.05
N VAL A 737 13.82 -22.06 -28.11
CA VAL A 737 15.20 -22.41 -27.73
C VAL A 737 15.96 -22.97 -28.94
N LYS A 738 15.33 -23.85 -29.73
CA LYS A 738 15.91 -24.37 -30.98
C LYS A 738 16.22 -23.25 -31.98
N ALA A 739 15.29 -22.31 -32.18
CA ALA A 739 15.46 -21.18 -33.08
C ALA A 739 16.58 -20.21 -32.63
N LEU A 740 16.69 -19.96 -31.33
CA LEU A 740 17.75 -19.11 -30.76
C LEU A 740 19.14 -19.76 -30.86
N ASN A 741 19.22 -21.09 -30.75
CA ASN A 741 20.46 -21.86 -30.89
C ASN A 741 20.92 -22.01 -32.34
N SER A 742 20.02 -21.89 -33.32
CA SER A 742 20.37 -21.97 -34.74
C SER A 742 21.34 -20.86 -35.14
N PRO A 743 22.39 -21.14 -35.94
CA PRO A 743 23.26 -20.09 -36.50
C PRO A 743 22.45 -19.17 -37.43
N GLU A 744 21.61 -19.76 -38.28
CA GLU A 744 20.74 -19.06 -39.21
C GLU A 744 19.50 -18.46 -38.54
N ASN A 745 18.94 -17.41 -39.15
CA ASN A 745 17.75 -16.71 -38.66
C ASN A 745 16.42 -17.25 -39.19
N VAL A 746 16.46 -18.22 -40.11
CA VAL A 746 15.27 -18.80 -40.76
C VAL A 746 14.30 -19.39 -39.73
N LEU A 747 14.80 -20.22 -38.81
CA LEU A 747 13.96 -20.82 -37.76
C LEU A 747 13.33 -19.78 -36.82
N LEU A 748 14.00 -18.64 -36.63
CA LEU A 748 13.46 -17.56 -35.80
C LEU A 748 12.36 -16.79 -36.52
N LYS A 749 12.47 -16.62 -37.85
CA LYS A 749 11.41 -16.05 -38.69
C LYS A 749 10.19 -16.98 -38.72
N GLU A 750 10.39 -18.27 -38.95
CA GLU A 750 9.32 -19.27 -38.91
C GLU A 750 8.63 -19.32 -37.54
N PHE A 751 9.41 -19.24 -36.46
CA PHE A 751 8.86 -19.16 -35.11
C PHE A 751 7.95 -17.93 -34.96
N VAL A 752 8.41 -16.75 -35.38
CA VAL A 752 7.62 -15.51 -35.35
C VAL A 752 6.32 -15.62 -36.16
N ASP A 753 6.38 -16.23 -37.33
CA ASP A 753 5.19 -16.43 -38.18
C ASP A 753 4.11 -17.25 -37.47
N LYS A 754 4.48 -18.18 -36.59
CA LYS A 754 3.56 -19.05 -35.84
C LYS A 754 2.97 -18.41 -34.58
N ILE A 755 3.65 -17.44 -33.97
CA ILE A 755 3.22 -16.81 -32.71
C ILE A 755 2.64 -15.40 -32.89
N ALA A 756 2.86 -14.77 -34.04
CA ALA A 756 2.19 -13.54 -34.40
C ALA A 756 0.72 -13.85 -34.72
N PRO A 757 -0.23 -12.96 -34.41
CA PRO A 757 -1.63 -13.20 -34.74
C PRO A 757 -1.80 -13.25 -36.27
N SER A 758 -2.51 -14.28 -36.78
CA SER A 758 -3.06 -14.24 -38.15
C SER A 758 -4.30 -13.34 -38.23
N GLN A 759 -4.82 -13.15 -39.45
CA GLN A 759 -6.09 -12.43 -39.65
C GLN A 759 -7.23 -13.07 -38.85
N HIS A 760 -7.24 -14.40 -38.78
CA HIS A 760 -8.18 -15.17 -37.97
C HIS A 760 -8.06 -14.86 -36.47
N ILE A 761 -6.86 -14.94 -35.88
CA ILE A 761 -6.69 -14.69 -34.44
C ILE A 761 -7.00 -13.24 -34.10
N LEU A 762 -6.61 -12.30 -34.95
CA LEU A 762 -6.92 -10.89 -34.76
C LEU A 762 -8.42 -10.61 -34.85
N PHE A 763 -9.12 -11.25 -35.79
CA PHE A 763 -10.58 -11.19 -35.88
C PHE A 763 -11.24 -11.74 -34.61
N TYR A 764 -10.79 -12.92 -34.15
CA TYR A 764 -11.29 -13.53 -32.92
C TYR A 764 -11.12 -12.60 -31.72
N LEU A 765 -9.91 -12.06 -31.55
CA LEU A 765 -9.58 -11.16 -30.46
C LEU A 765 -10.47 -9.91 -30.48
N LYS A 766 -10.70 -9.29 -31.63
CA LYS A 766 -11.58 -8.11 -31.77
C LYS A 766 -13.07 -8.39 -31.56
N LYS A 767 -13.52 -9.63 -31.77
CA LYS A 767 -14.94 -9.98 -31.66
C LYS A 767 -15.33 -10.54 -30.31
N ASN A 768 -14.41 -11.24 -29.65
CA ASN A 768 -14.73 -11.99 -28.44
C ASN A 768 -13.97 -11.51 -27.19
N ILE A 769 -12.77 -10.95 -27.34
CA ILE A 769 -11.88 -10.64 -26.20
C ILE A 769 -11.72 -9.13 -25.97
N PHE A 770 -11.65 -8.34 -27.04
CA PHE A 770 -11.38 -6.91 -27.03
C PHE A 770 -12.48 -6.14 -27.74
N ASN A 771 -12.77 -4.92 -27.29
CA ASN A 771 -13.52 -3.96 -28.11
C ASN A 771 -12.58 -3.32 -29.16
N ASP A 772 -13.15 -2.74 -30.22
CA ASP A 772 -12.39 -2.17 -31.36
C ASP A 772 -11.40 -1.08 -30.94
N GLN A 773 -11.58 -0.44 -29.78
CA GLN A 773 -10.71 0.60 -29.23
C GLN A 773 -9.54 0.07 -28.38
N SER A 774 -9.52 -1.22 -28.05
CA SER A 774 -8.55 -1.80 -27.09
C SER A 774 -7.23 -2.28 -27.71
N LEU A 775 -7.11 -2.35 -29.04
CA LEU A 775 -5.91 -2.79 -29.76
C LEU A 775 -5.28 -1.65 -30.54
N SER A 776 -4.12 -1.14 -30.10
CA SER A 776 -3.43 -0.03 -30.77
C SER A 776 -2.70 -0.44 -32.07
N PHE A 777 -2.35 -1.72 -32.23
CA PHE A 777 -1.70 -2.23 -33.44
C PHE A 777 -2.40 -3.49 -33.94
N THR A 778 -2.92 -3.43 -35.17
CA THR A 778 -3.65 -4.53 -35.81
C THR A 778 -3.06 -4.91 -37.17
N ASN A 779 -1.95 -4.29 -37.59
CA ASN A 779 -1.23 -4.66 -38.80
C ASN A 779 -0.30 -5.85 -38.50
N ILE A 780 -0.58 -6.99 -39.14
CA ILE A 780 0.11 -8.28 -38.87
C ILE A 780 1.58 -8.22 -39.29
N ASP A 781 1.88 -7.66 -40.45
CA ASP A 781 3.25 -7.57 -40.97
C ASP A 781 4.12 -6.71 -40.04
N TYR A 782 3.57 -5.59 -39.57
CA TYR A 782 4.22 -4.75 -38.57
C TYR A 782 4.49 -5.51 -37.26
N ILE A 783 3.52 -6.27 -36.76
CA ILE A 783 3.68 -7.06 -35.53
C ILE A 783 4.77 -8.14 -35.72
N LYS A 784 4.77 -8.84 -36.85
CA LYS A 784 5.80 -9.84 -37.21
C LYS A 784 7.18 -9.20 -37.29
N GLU A 785 7.30 -8.04 -37.94
CA GLU A 785 8.56 -7.30 -38.03
C GLU A 785 9.09 -6.93 -36.64
N LYS A 786 8.23 -6.45 -35.74
CA LYS A 786 8.59 -6.14 -34.36
C LYS A 786 9.03 -7.37 -33.57
N TYR A 787 8.29 -8.49 -33.67
CA TYR A 787 8.67 -9.75 -33.05
C TYR A 787 10.06 -10.21 -33.51
N LEU A 788 10.28 -10.24 -34.82
CA LEU A 788 11.55 -10.68 -35.37
C LEU A 788 12.70 -9.76 -34.96
N LYS A 789 12.52 -8.44 -35.03
CA LYS A 789 13.54 -7.46 -34.65
C LYS A 789 14.01 -7.63 -33.20
N GLU A 790 13.09 -7.77 -32.26
CA GLU A 790 13.45 -7.91 -30.84
C GLU A 790 14.04 -9.29 -30.53
N LEU A 791 13.55 -10.37 -31.14
CA LEU A 791 14.13 -11.70 -30.98
C LEU A 791 15.55 -11.80 -31.56
N LEU A 792 15.82 -11.15 -32.71
CA LEU A 792 17.16 -11.07 -33.28
C LEU A 792 18.10 -10.27 -32.38
N ARG A 793 17.64 -9.12 -31.87
CA ARG A 793 18.40 -8.32 -30.90
C ARG A 793 18.76 -9.17 -29.68
N PHE A 794 17.81 -9.94 -29.15
CA PHE A 794 18.04 -10.84 -28.02
C PHE A 794 19.04 -11.96 -28.34
N LYS A 795 18.88 -12.62 -29.49
CA LYS A 795 19.77 -13.69 -29.95
C LYS A 795 21.23 -13.24 -30.01
N TYR A 796 21.50 -12.07 -30.60
CA TYR A 796 22.87 -11.59 -30.79
C TYR A 796 23.46 -10.87 -29.58
N SER A 797 22.64 -10.22 -28.75
CA SER A 797 23.14 -9.42 -27.63
C SER A 797 23.21 -10.20 -26.31
N TYR A 798 22.37 -11.23 -26.13
CA TYR A 798 22.19 -11.88 -24.82
C TYR A 798 22.24 -13.42 -24.86
N TRP A 799 21.86 -14.07 -25.97
CA TRP A 799 21.78 -15.54 -26.03
C TRP A 799 23.12 -16.25 -26.20
N LYS A 800 24.13 -15.57 -26.77
CA LYS A 800 25.50 -16.07 -26.95
C LYS A 800 26.44 -15.40 -25.94
N PRO A 801 26.82 -16.02 -24.80
CA PRO A 801 27.81 -15.43 -23.93
C PRO A 801 29.20 -15.88 -24.34
N GLU A 802 30.00 -14.98 -24.87
CA GLU A 802 31.47 -15.11 -24.81
C GLU A 802 32.06 -14.28 -23.66
N ASN A 803 31.35 -13.26 -23.15
CA ASN A 803 31.95 -12.22 -22.26
C ASN A 803 31.21 -11.99 -20.92
N GLY A 804 30.64 -13.02 -20.29
CA GLY A 804 30.16 -12.94 -18.89
C GLY A 804 28.83 -12.21 -18.62
N ASN A 805 28.29 -11.42 -19.55
CA ASN A 805 26.99 -10.71 -19.43
C ASN A 805 25.83 -11.38 -20.22
N GLY A 806 25.79 -12.70 -20.28
CA GLY A 806 24.79 -13.46 -21.06
C GLY A 806 23.51 -13.82 -20.31
N TYR A 807 22.47 -14.18 -21.07
CA TYR A 807 21.21 -14.69 -20.53
C TYR A 807 21.42 -16.04 -19.83
N ASN A 808 20.90 -16.16 -18.61
CA ASN A 808 20.90 -17.44 -17.91
C ASN A 808 19.93 -18.42 -18.60
N LYS A 809 20.47 -19.27 -19.48
CA LYS A 809 19.71 -20.27 -20.25
C LYS A 809 18.90 -21.23 -19.36
N SER A 810 19.26 -21.40 -18.09
CA SER A 810 18.47 -22.23 -17.16
C SER A 810 17.09 -21.64 -16.86
N SER A 811 16.91 -20.32 -17.00
CA SER A 811 15.61 -19.68 -16.82
C SER A 811 14.57 -20.06 -17.89
N LEU A 812 15.02 -20.56 -19.06
CA LEU A 812 14.15 -21.22 -20.03
C LEU A 812 14.20 -22.74 -19.79
N ASN A 813 15.37 -23.36 -19.76
CA ASN A 813 15.43 -24.82 -19.80
C ASN A 813 15.06 -25.54 -18.49
N LYS A 814 15.05 -24.85 -17.35
CA LYS A 814 14.89 -25.45 -16.01
C LYS A 814 13.80 -24.82 -15.15
N VAL A 815 13.10 -23.79 -15.65
CA VAL A 815 11.98 -23.19 -14.94
C VAL A 815 10.68 -23.86 -15.39
N ASN A 816 9.85 -24.20 -14.41
CA ASN A 816 8.52 -24.71 -14.63
C ASN A 816 7.58 -23.53 -14.94
N ASP A 817 7.05 -23.52 -16.15
CA ASP A 817 5.99 -22.62 -16.59
C ASP A 817 4.64 -23.33 -16.40
N TYR A 818 3.60 -22.59 -16.05
CA TYR A 818 2.26 -23.13 -15.87
C TYR A 818 1.20 -22.17 -16.40
N THR A 819 0.25 -22.73 -17.12
CA THR A 819 -0.81 -21.97 -17.71
C THR A 819 -1.97 -21.80 -16.75
N ILE A 820 -2.57 -20.63 -16.78
CA ILE A 820 -3.75 -20.27 -16.01
C ILE A 820 -4.86 -19.89 -16.97
N TYR A 821 -6.10 -20.18 -16.58
CA TYR A 821 -7.28 -19.64 -17.22
C TYR A 821 -7.83 -18.52 -16.32
N ASN A 822 -7.82 -17.28 -16.81
CA ASN A 822 -8.38 -16.14 -16.09
C ASN A 822 -9.15 -15.24 -17.05
N SER A 823 -10.33 -14.76 -16.63
CA SER A 823 -11.16 -13.84 -17.42
C SER A 823 -11.39 -14.29 -18.87
N ASN A 824 -11.65 -15.59 -19.07
CA ASN A 824 -11.83 -16.23 -20.38
C ASN A 824 -10.58 -16.35 -21.27
N ILE A 825 -9.39 -16.09 -20.73
CA ILE A 825 -8.14 -16.15 -21.48
C ILE A 825 -7.19 -17.13 -20.82
N VAL A 826 -6.64 -18.01 -21.65
CA VAL A 826 -5.58 -18.94 -21.27
C VAL A 826 -4.25 -18.17 -21.40
N THR A 827 -3.50 -18.00 -20.31
CA THR A 827 -2.20 -17.29 -20.29
C THR A 827 -1.16 -18.06 -19.49
N ASN A 828 0.13 -17.79 -19.67
CA ASN A 828 1.20 -18.49 -18.97
C ASN A 828 1.79 -17.70 -17.79
N LYS A 829 2.01 -18.36 -16.66
CA LYS A 829 2.73 -17.85 -15.49
C LYS A 829 3.98 -18.69 -15.20
N ARG A 830 4.88 -18.10 -14.41
CA ARG A 830 6.18 -18.65 -14.05
C ARG A 830 6.34 -18.62 -12.53
N TYR A 831 6.96 -19.66 -11.98
CA TYR A 831 7.06 -19.89 -10.54
C TYR A 831 8.19 -19.11 -9.84
N ILE A 832 9.28 -18.78 -10.53
CA ILE A 832 10.38 -17.96 -9.97
C ILE A 832 10.47 -16.66 -10.77
N ASP A 833 10.14 -15.55 -10.12
CA ASP A 833 10.14 -14.19 -10.71
C ASP A 833 11.43 -13.45 -10.34
N HIS A 834 12.53 -13.82 -10.98
CA HIS A 834 13.80 -13.12 -10.81
C HIS A 834 14.49 -12.86 -12.15
N ALA A 835 14.15 -11.72 -12.75
CA ALA A 835 14.96 -11.13 -13.80
C ALA A 835 15.15 -9.62 -13.56
N PHE A 836 16.31 -9.24 -13.00
CA PHE A 836 16.79 -7.86 -13.04
C PHE A 836 17.45 -7.57 -14.41
N GLY A 837 17.07 -6.46 -15.07
CA GLY A 837 17.68 -5.95 -16.31
C GLY A 837 16.93 -6.26 -17.63
N ASN A 838 17.64 -6.19 -18.77
CA ASN A 838 17.11 -6.47 -20.14
C ASN A 838 16.67 -7.95 -20.36
N THR A 839 16.82 -8.78 -19.33
CA THR A 839 16.25 -10.13 -19.21
C THR A 839 14.72 -10.12 -19.05
N LYS A 840 14.13 -8.99 -18.64
CA LYS A 840 12.68 -8.76 -18.53
C LYS A 840 11.92 -8.90 -19.86
N TYR A 841 12.59 -8.74 -21.01
CA TYR A 841 11.92 -8.75 -22.32
C TYR A 841 11.48 -10.15 -22.76
N MET A 842 12.36 -11.14 -22.66
CA MET A 842 12.02 -12.54 -23.01
C MET A 842 10.94 -13.08 -22.07
N GLU A 843 11.01 -12.68 -20.80
CA GLU A 843 10.00 -13.01 -19.82
C GLU A 843 8.66 -12.36 -20.14
N LYS A 844 8.60 -11.06 -20.45
CA LYS A 844 7.35 -10.39 -20.89
C LYS A 844 6.76 -11.03 -22.14
N PHE A 845 7.62 -11.43 -23.08
CA PHE A 845 7.20 -12.08 -24.32
C PHE A 845 6.53 -13.45 -24.07
N LEU A 846 7.10 -14.26 -23.20
CA LEU A 846 6.57 -15.57 -22.79
C LEU A 846 5.39 -15.46 -21.80
N ARG A 847 5.43 -14.49 -20.88
CA ARG A 847 4.39 -14.21 -19.88
C ARG A 847 3.12 -13.64 -20.52
N ASN A 848 3.27 -12.75 -21.49
CA ASN A 848 2.13 -12.18 -22.21
C ASN A 848 1.69 -13.09 -23.38
N SER A 849 2.14 -14.34 -23.40
CA SER A 849 1.62 -15.30 -24.35
C SER A 849 0.26 -15.79 -23.87
N ILE A 850 -0.70 -15.81 -24.78
CA ILE A 850 -2.05 -16.31 -24.52
C ILE A 850 -2.37 -17.42 -25.52
N LYS A 851 -3.25 -18.35 -25.14
CA LYS A 851 -3.76 -19.39 -26.03
C LYS A 851 -5.10 -18.93 -26.58
N VAL A 852 -5.14 -18.68 -27.89
CA VAL A 852 -6.36 -18.27 -28.61
C VAL A 852 -6.68 -19.35 -29.64
N ASN A 853 -7.91 -19.87 -29.58
CA ASN A 853 -8.36 -20.95 -30.45
C ASN A 853 -7.39 -22.15 -30.49
N GLY A 854 -6.88 -22.57 -29.32
CA GLY A 854 -5.96 -23.70 -29.19
C GLY A 854 -4.48 -23.40 -29.49
N TYR A 855 -4.15 -22.21 -29.99
CA TYR A 855 -2.79 -21.83 -30.37
C TYR A 855 -2.21 -20.74 -29.48
N TRP A 856 -0.95 -20.91 -29.09
CA TRP A 856 -0.21 -19.90 -28.34
C TRP A 856 0.28 -18.79 -29.26
N ILE A 857 -0.12 -17.56 -28.93
CA ILE A 857 0.36 -16.34 -29.54
C ILE A 857 0.97 -15.43 -28.48
N SER A 858 1.96 -14.61 -28.85
CA SER A 858 2.40 -13.53 -27.96
C SER A 858 1.54 -12.30 -28.22
N THR A 859 1.15 -11.60 -27.15
CA THR A 859 0.40 -10.33 -27.24
C THR A 859 1.27 -9.12 -26.94
N TYR A 860 2.56 -9.34 -26.70
CA TYR A 860 3.50 -8.32 -26.24
C TYR A 860 3.51 -7.06 -27.11
N PHE A 861 3.41 -7.20 -28.45
CA PHE A 861 3.36 -6.05 -29.37
C PHE A 861 1.95 -5.62 -29.79
N MET A 862 0.89 -6.24 -29.26
CA MET A 862 -0.50 -5.85 -29.51
C MET A 862 -0.99 -4.74 -28.54
N LYS A 863 -0.14 -4.39 -27.56
CA LYS A 863 -0.25 -3.30 -26.56
C LYS A 863 -1.55 -3.30 -25.72
N ARG A 864 -1.68 -4.33 -24.87
CA ARG A 864 -2.09 -4.24 -23.46
C ARG A 864 -1.42 -5.41 -22.74
N GLY A 865 -0.87 -5.22 -21.54
CA GLY A 865 -0.48 -6.35 -20.71
C GLY A 865 -1.76 -7.07 -20.28
N PHE A 866 -1.87 -8.37 -20.58
CA PHE A 866 -2.91 -9.23 -20.04
C PHE A 866 -2.65 -9.56 -18.57
#